data_AF-A0A7J9HAL2-F1
#
_entry.id   AF-A0A7J9HAL2-F1
#
_cell.length_a   1.000
_cell.length_b   1.000
_cell.length_c   1.000
_cell.angle_alpha   90.00
_cell.angle_beta   90.00
_cell.angle_gamma   90.00
#
_symmetry.space_group_name_H-M   'P 1'
#
loop_
_entity.id
_entity.type
_entity.pdbx_description
1 polymer ?
#
loop_
_entity_poly.entity_id
_entity_poly.type
_entity_poly.pdbx_seq_one_letter_code
_entity_poly.pdbx_strand_id
1 'polypeptide(L)'
;METLNSTEPHYIRCVKPNSSNRPQKFENLSILHQLRCGGVLEAVRISLAGYPTRRTYSEFVDRFGLLAPEFMDTSYDEKRLTEKILQKLNLQNFQLGRTKVFLRAGQIGVLDSRRAEVLDMAAKRIQHRLRTFIAHRKFISARVAAIALQAYCRGCLARKMFAARREAAAAICLQKYVRRWLLRHAYLKLFSAAVCIQSNIRGFSTRQKFLHGKRHRAASVIQAHWRLCRFRSAFHNYKKSIIALQCRWRQKLAKRELRRLKQEANEAGALRLAKSKLEKQLEDLTWRLHLEKRMRVSNEDAKSVEISKLQKAFESLKLELDAAKLATISECNKNAVLQNQLELSRKEKSALEKEFTMIAEMRKENASLKSSLDTLEKKNSALELELKKALKDANDTVEKLQELEQKNSELQNNMQSLEEKLSHLEDENHVLRQKALTPSPKSNRSNFLKSFSDKYGGMLNLPLNDRKQVFESPTPSKLIVPFTHSMSESRRPKLTAERQQENYEFLSRCIKENLGFHNGKPLAACIIYKCLHHWHSFESERTAIFDYIIEGINDVLKVGAENETLPYWLSNTSALLCLLQKNLRSNGFLSAGTQRSGGNTGLPGRVSYGLKSPFKYLGFEDGMSHIDARYPAILFKQQLTACVEKIFGLIRDNIKKELSPLLALCIQVPKNARMLAGKSRSPGGLPQQSPSSQWDIIIKFLNNLMDRLRENHVPSFFIRKLITQVFSFINMSLFNSLLLRRECCSFSNGEYVKSGLAELEKWIGNATEEFAGTSWHELNYIRQAVGFLVIHQKRKKSLDEISNDLCPVLTIRQIYRISTMYWDDKYGTQSVVAEMREMLNKDNQYLASNSFLLDDDLSIPFSTEDIDIAIPAIDPSDIELPAILSEYSCAQFLTQNQK
;
A
#
# COMPACT_ATOMS: atom_id res chain seq x y z
N MET A 1 41.98 -90.71 -66.59
CA MET A 1 40.71 -91.48 -66.70
C MET A 1 39.74 -91.12 -65.60
N GLU A 2 40.13 -91.19 -64.31
CA GLU A 2 39.25 -90.90 -63.17
C GLU A 2 38.43 -89.61 -63.30
N THR A 3 39.03 -88.51 -63.76
CA THR A 3 38.35 -87.21 -63.96
C THR A 3 37.19 -87.26 -64.98
N LEU A 4 37.28 -88.14 -66.00
CA LEU A 4 36.20 -88.40 -66.95
C LEU A 4 35.15 -89.37 -66.37
N ASN A 5 35.58 -90.31 -65.55
CA ASN A 5 34.68 -91.22 -64.84
C ASN A 5 33.89 -90.51 -63.71
N SER A 6 34.39 -89.38 -63.20
CA SER A 6 33.69 -88.51 -62.24
C SER A 6 32.72 -87.51 -62.87
N THR A 7 32.63 -87.44 -64.20
CA THR A 7 31.71 -86.55 -64.93
C THR A 7 30.58 -87.33 -65.59
N GLU A 8 29.32 -86.94 -65.37
CA GLU A 8 28.21 -87.50 -66.15
C GLU A 8 28.29 -87.05 -67.62
N PRO A 9 28.32 -87.98 -68.61
CA PRO A 9 28.41 -87.62 -70.02
C PRO A 9 27.05 -87.13 -70.54
N HIS A 10 26.84 -85.81 -70.55
CA HIS A 10 25.61 -85.21 -71.07
C HIS A 10 25.60 -85.11 -72.60
N TYR A 11 24.64 -85.78 -73.26
CA TYR A 11 24.41 -85.64 -74.70
C TYR A 11 23.73 -84.31 -75.04
N ILE A 12 24.46 -83.41 -75.70
CA ILE A 12 23.95 -82.10 -76.15
C ILE A 12 23.70 -82.15 -77.67
N ARG A 13 22.44 -82.00 -78.09
CA ARG A 13 22.05 -81.91 -79.51
C ARG A 13 21.82 -80.46 -79.93
N CYS A 14 22.83 -79.85 -80.53
CA CYS A 14 22.74 -78.50 -81.07
C CYS A 14 21.74 -78.42 -82.24
N VAL A 15 21.02 -77.31 -82.35
CA VAL A 15 20.12 -76.99 -83.48
C VAL A 15 20.81 -75.96 -84.37
N LYS A 16 20.92 -76.24 -85.66
CA LYS A 16 21.52 -75.32 -86.65
C LYS A 16 20.53 -74.19 -86.97
N PRO A 17 20.84 -72.91 -86.67
CA PRO A 17 19.86 -71.82 -86.77
C PRO A 17 19.56 -71.41 -88.21
N ASN A 18 20.51 -71.58 -89.12
CA ASN A 18 20.31 -71.39 -90.56
C ASN A 18 21.31 -72.24 -91.36
N SER A 19 20.90 -72.67 -92.54
CA SER A 19 21.71 -73.36 -93.55
C SER A 19 23.07 -72.67 -93.80
N SER A 20 23.05 -71.34 -93.91
CA SER A 20 24.16 -70.47 -94.30
C SER A 20 25.16 -70.09 -93.18
N ASN A 21 25.07 -70.68 -91.98
CA ASN A 21 25.95 -70.40 -90.82
C ASN A 21 26.07 -68.91 -90.40
N ARG A 22 25.17 -68.02 -90.83
CA ARG A 22 25.27 -66.58 -90.51
C ARG A 22 24.77 -66.28 -89.09
N PRO A 23 25.38 -65.34 -88.35
CA PRO A 23 24.86 -64.88 -87.06
C PRO A 23 23.47 -64.23 -87.23
N GLN A 24 22.65 -64.29 -86.17
CA GLN A 24 21.30 -63.69 -86.05
C GLN A 24 20.24 -64.13 -87.10
N LYS A 25 20.60 -64.87 -88.15
CA LYS A 25 19.63 -65.43 -89.12
C LYS A 25 19.00 -66.72 -88.57
N PHE A 26 17.67 -66.77 -88.55
CA PHE A 26 16.89 -67.87 -87.96
C PHE A 26 15.89 -68.45 -88.98
N GLU A 27 16.12 -69.68 -89.45
CA GLU A 27 15.33 -70.32 -90.49
C GLU A 27 14.26 -71.25 -89.89
N ASN A 28 13.13 -70.65 -89.49
CA ASN A 28 11.98 -71.29 -88.81
C ASN A 28 11.67 -72.72 -89.29
N LEU A 29 11.53 -72.93 -90.60
CA LEU A 29 11.17 -74.23 -91.18
C LEU A 29 12.27 -75.29 -90.99
N SER A 30 13.55 -74.90 -91.17
CA SER A 30 14.69 -75.80 -90.94
C SER A 30 14.80 -76.20 -89.47
N ILE A 31 14.56 -75.25 -88.56
CA ILE A 31 14.60 -75.46 -87.11
C ILE A 31 13.43 -76.35 -86.65
N LEU A 32 12.21 -76.08 -87.12
CA LEU A 32 11.04 -76.93 -86.82
C LEU A 32 11.22 -78.35 -87.38
N HIS A 33 11.83 -78.52 -88.54
CA HIS A 33 12.19 -79.83 -89.08
C HIS A 33 13.22 -80.55 -88.19
N GLN A 34 14.31 -79.87 -87.81
CA GLN A 34 15.31 -80.42 -86.87
C GLN A 34 14.71 -80.82 -85.51
N LEU A 35 13.76 -80.04 -84.97
CA LEU A 35 13.07 -80.33 -83.70
C LEU A 35 12.06 -81.49 -83.83
N ARG A 36 11.47 -81.71 -85.01
CA ARG A 36 10.64 -82.90 -85.31
C ARG A 36 11.51 -84.15 -85.45
N CYS A 37 12.53 -84.11 -86.31
CA CYS A 37 13.46 -85.23 -86.53
C CYS A 37 14.37 -85.52 -85.32
N GLY A 38 14.49 -84.58 -84.37
CA GLY A 38 15.11 -84.79 -83.07
C GLY A 38 14.18 -85.36 -82.00
N GLY A 39 12.90 -85.62 -82.32
CA GLY A 39 11.89 -86.09 -81.36
C GLY A 39 11.50 -85.05 -80.30
N VAL A 40 12.07 -83.84 -80.34
CA VAL A 40 11.93 -82.83 -79.26
C VAL A 40 10.48 -82.38 -79.10
N LEU A 41 9.76 -82.17 -80.21
CA LEU A 41 8.33 -81.81 -80.16
C LEU A 41 7.42 -82.96 -79.70
N GLU A 42 7.92 -84.20 -79.69
CA GLU A 42 7.21 -85.37 -79.17
C GLU A 42 7.51 -85.55 -77.68
N ALA A 43 8.79 -85.49 -77.29
CA ALA A 43 9.23 -85.50 -75.90
C ALA A 43 8.62 -84.35 -75.08
N VAL A 44 8.49 -83.15 -75.66
CA VAL A 44 7.77 -82.02 -75.05
C VAL A 44 6.27 -82.34 -74.93
N ARG A 45 5.62 -82.89 -75.97
CA ARG A 45 4.18 -83.24 -75.91
C ARG A 45 3.90 -84.29 -74.83
N ILE A 46 4.72 -85.33 -74.74
CA ILE A 46 4.66 -86.37 -73.70
C ILE A 46 4.92 -85.76 -72.31
N SER A 47 5.89 -84.84 -72.19
CA SER A 47 6.19 -84.17 -70.92
C SER A 47 5.07 -83.24 -70.43
N LEU A 48 4.36 -82.58 -71.35
CA LEU A 48 3.17 -81.77 -71.06
C LEU A 48 1.94 -82.64 -70.78
N ALA A 49 1.79 -83.78 -71.48
CA ALA A 49 0.75 -84.77 -71.25
C ALA A 49 0.94 -85.54 -69.92
N GLY A 50 2.16 -85.58 -69.38
CA GLY A 50 2.46 -85.99 -68.01
C GLY A 50 2.58 -84.83 -67.02
N TYR A 51 3.31 -85.08 -65.93
CA TYR A 51 3.68 -84.07 -64.92
C TYR A 51 5.17 -83.72 -65.05
N PRO A 52 5.53 -82.56 -65.62
CA PRO A 52 6.92 -82.17 -65.83
C PRO A 52 7.60 -81.68 -64.55
N THR A 53 6.87 -81.02 -63.65
CA THR A 53 7.43 -80.56 -62.36
C THR A 53 7.17 -81.62 -61.28
N ARG A 54 8.24 -82.06 -60.62
CA ARG A 54 8.22 -83.11 -59.59
C ARG A 54 9.13 -82.68 -58.43
N ARG A 55 8.60 -82.53 -57.23
CA ARG A 55 9.33 -82.09 -56.01
C ARG A 55 9.00 -82.99 -54.83
N THR A 56 9.92 -83.19 -53.89
CA THR A 56 9.56 -83.76 -52.57
C THR A 56 8.63 -82.80 -51.83
N TYR A 57 7.94 -83.31 -50.82
CA TYR A 57 7.09 -82.47 -49.98
C TYR A 57 7.93 -81.46 -49.20
N SER A 58 9.08 -81.86 -48.64
CA SER A 58 10.10 -80.95 -48.06
C SER A 58 10.51 -79.79 -48.98
N GLU A 59 10.95 -80.07 -50.22
CA GLU A 59 11.31 -79.04 -51.21
C GLU A 59 10.16 -78.07 -51.52
N PHE A 60 8.92 -78.57 -51.51
CA PHE A 60 7.74 -77.76 -51.78
C PHE A 60 7.37 -76.88 -50.59
N VAL A 61 7.37 -77.45 -49.37
CA VAL A 61 7.03 -76.75 -48.13
C VAL A 61 8.05 -75.67 -47.78
N ASP A 62 9.36 -75.94 -47.92
CA ASP A 62 10.40 -74.93 -47.71
C ASP A 62 10.24 -73.73 -48.64
N ARG A 63 10.01 -73.99 -49.94
CA ARG A 63 9.86 -72.93 -50.94
C ARG A 63 8.53 -72.16 -50.82
N PHE A 64 7.41 -72.85 -50.55
CA PHE A 64 6.06 -72.30 -50.69
C PHE A 64 5.22 -72.23 -49.41
N GLY A 65 5.72 -72.70 -48.25
CA GLY A 65 5.02 -72.63 -46.96
C GLY A 65 4.65 -71.21 -46.54
N LEU A 66 5.42 -70.20 -46.98
CA LEU A 66 5.11 -68.78 -46.83
C LEU A 66 3.73 -68.36 -47.41
N LEU A 67 3.17 -69.14 -48.34
CA LEU A 67 1.83 -68.91 -48.91
C LEU A 67 0.69 -69.32 -47.98
N ALA A 68 0.96 -70.15 -46.95
CA ALA A 68 -0.02 -70.52 -45.94
C ALA A 68 0.59 -70.62 -44.53
N PRO A 69 1.02 -69.50 -43.92
CA PRO A 69 1.65 -69.50 -42.59
C PRO A 69 0.79 -70.16 -41.52
N GLU A 70 -0.53 -69.99 -41.60
CA GLU A 70 -1.56 -70.60 -40.74
C GLU A 70 -1.45 -72.14 -40.57
N PHE A 71 -0.80 -72.83 -41.50
CA PHE A 71 -0.68 -74.30 -41.48
C PHE A 71 0.72 -74.79 -41.07
N MET A 72 1.71 -73.90 -40.94
CA MET A 72 3.09 -74.26 -40.62
C MET A 72 3.25 -74.77 -39.17
N ASP A 73 2.40 -74.32 -38.24
CA ASP A 73 2.52 -74.65 -36.81
C ASP A 73 1.88 -75.99 -36.40
N THR A 74 1.11 -76.66 -37.27
CA THR A 74 0.15 -77.71 -36.85
C THR A 74 0.41 -79.13 -37.33
N SER A 75 1.47 -79.42 -38.11
CA SER A 75 1.75 -80.80 -38.56
C SER A 75 3.16 -81.02 -39.11
N TYR A 76 3.80 -82.12 -38.71
CA TYR A 76 5.00 -82.67 -39.37
C TYR A 76 4.69 -83.47 -40.66
N ASP A 77 3.42 -83.68 -41.02
CA ASP A 77 3.02 -84.33 -42.27
C ASP A 77 3.14 -83.32 -43.44
N GLU A 78 4.33 -83.29 -44.05
CA GLU A 78 4.64 -82.44 -45.21
C GLU A 78 3.68 -82.63 -46.39
N LYS A 79 3.10 -83.83 -46.54
CA LYS A 79 2.14 -84.13 -47.61
C LYS A 79 0.81 -83.44 -47.35
N ARG A 80 0.26 -83.53 -46.14
CA ARG A 80 -0.95 -82.78 -45.74
C ARG A 80 -0.72 -81.27 -45.79
N LEU A 81 0.47 -80.80 -45.43
CA LEU A 81 0.81 -79.37 -45.52
C LEU A 81 0.87 -78.91 -46.99
N THR A 82 1.51 -79.68 -47.87
CA THR A 82 1.50 -79.45 -49.33
C THR A 82 0.08 -79.43 -49.89
N GLU A 83 -0.76 -80.40 -49.50
CA GLU A 83 -2.16 -80.49 -49.91
C GLU A 83 -2.96 -79.24 -49.49
N LYS A 84 -2.85 -78.81 -48.22
CA LYS A 84 -3.50 -77.58 -47.72
C LYS A 84 -3.04 -76.32 -48.47
N ILE A 85 -1.74 -76.20 -48.80
CA ILE A 85 -1.20 -75.07 -49.57
C ILE A 85 -1.83 -75.04 -50.98
N LEU A 86 -1.90 -76.20 -51.66
CA LEU A 86 -2.47 -76.30 -53.00
C LEU A 86 -3.99 -76.05 -53.02
N GLN A 87 -4.71 -76.54 -52.02
CA GLN A 87 -6.14 -76.28 -51.81
C GLN A 87 -6.43 -74.79 -51.55
N LYS A 88 -5.68 -74.14 -50.65
CA LYS A 88 -5.83 -72.70 -50.36
C LYS A 88 -5.61 -71.81 -51.59
N LEU A 89 -4.79 -72.27 -52.53
CA LEU A 89 -4.50 -71.58 -53.79
C LEU A 89 -5.41 -71.99 -54.95
N ASN A 90 -6.38 -72.89 -54.71
CA ASN A 90 -7.33 -73.41 -55.70
C ASN A 90 -6.68 -73.97 -56.99
N LEU A 91 -5.49 -74.58 -56.86
CA LEU A 91 -4.77 -75.16 -57.99
C LEU A 91 -5.39 -76.50 -58.39
N GLN A 92 -5.94 -76.62 -59.60
CA GLN A 92 -6.69 -77.82 -60.03
C GLN A 92 -5.85 -78.83 -60.85
N ASN A 93 -4.54 -78.59 -61.03
CA ASN A 93 -3.68 -79.33 -61.96
C ASN A 93 -2.45 -79.95 -61.28
N PHE A 94 -2.67 -80.67 -60.18
CA PHE A 94 -1.64 -81.40 -59.43
C PHE A 94 -2.02 -82.85 -59.14
N GLN A 95 -1.02 -83.66 -58.76
CA GLN A 95 -1.21 -85.00 -58.19
C GLN A 95 -0.28 -85.20 -57.00
N LEU A 96 -0.77 -85.83 -55.93
CA LEU A 96 0.02 -86.18 -54.73
C LEU A 96 0.46 -87.64 -54.79
N GLY A 97 1.77 -87.89 -54.78
CA GLY A 97 2.34 -89.23 -54.74
C GLY A 97 2.54 -89.76 -53.31
N ARG A 98 3.40 -90.78 -53.18
CA ARG A 98 3.87 -91.27 -51.87
C ARG A 98 4.86 -90.31 -51.21
N THR A 99 5.82 -89.77 -51.97
CA THR A 99 6.94 -88.93 -51.46
C THR A 99 7.12 -87.60 -52.20
N LYS A 100 6.36 -87.36 -53.27
CA LYS A 100 6.51 -86.19 -54.15
C LYS A 100 5.17 -85.60 -54.59
N VAL A 101 5.14 -84.28 -54.74
CA VAL A 101 4.10 -83.55 -55.46
C VAL A 101 4.46 -83.45 -56.94
N PHE A 102 3.44 -83.62 -57.78
CA PHE A 102 3.53 -83.58 -59.23
C PHE A 102 2.65 -82.43 -59.74
N LEU A 103 3.21 -81.51 -60.51
CA LEU A 103 2.50 -80.33 -61.03
C LEU A 103 2.55 -80.30 -62.56
N ARG A 104 1.44 -79.92 -63.19
CA ARG A 104 1.40 -79.63 -64.64
C ARG A 104 2.23 -78.39 -64.98
N ALA A 105 2.48 -78.18 -66.27
CA ALA A 105 3.12 -76.96 -66.77
C ALA A 105 2.38 -75.68 -66.30
N GLY A 106 3.12 -74.59 -66.14
CA GLY A 106 2.61 -73.30 -65.67
C GLY A 106 2.34 -73.20 -64.17
N GLN A 107 1.90 -74.29 -63.50
CA GLN A 107 1.48 -74.27 -62.09
C GLN A 107 2.59 -73.77 -61.13
N ILE A 108 3.85 -74.14 -61.39
CA ILE A 108 5.00 -73.66 -60.61
C ILE A 108 5.22 -72.14 -60.76
N GLY A 109 4.93 -71.57 -61.94
CA GLY A 109 5.00 -70.12 -62.17
C GLY A 109 3.89 -69.35 -61.45
N VAL A 110 2.70 -69.95 -61.30
CA VAL A 110 1.62 -69.37 -60.47
C VAL A 110 2.05 -69.33 -58.99
N LEU A 111 2.64 -70.41 -58.49
CA LEU A 111 3.16 -70.50 -57.13
C LEU A 111 4.29 -69.48 -56.86
N ASP A 112 5.27 -69.37 -57.77
CA ASP A 112 6.36 -68.39 -57.65
C ASP A 112 5.85 -66.94 -57.77
N SER A 113 4.85 -66.65 -58.61
CA SER A 113 4.21 -65.32 -58.69
C SER A 113 3.53 -64.94 -57.37
N ARG A 114 2.73 -65.83 -56.78
CA ARG A 114 2.12 -65.59 -55.44
C ARG A 114 3.17 -65.42 -54.35
N ARG A 115 4.29 -66.14 -54.45
CA ARG A 115 5.43 -66.02 -53.51
C ARG A 115 6.10 -64.65 -53.63
N ALA A 116 6.25 -64.12 -54.84
CA ALA A 116 6.76 -62.77 -55.07
C ALA A 116 5.82 -61.69 -54.51
N GLU A 117 4.49 -61.80 -54.73
CA GLU A 117 3.49 -60.88 -54.17
C GLU A 117 3.56 -60.78 -52.64
N VAL A 118 3.63 -61.92 -51.94
CA VAL A 118 3.72 -61.95 -50.46
C VAL A 118 5.03 -61.33 -49.95
N LEU A 119 6.15 -61.63 -50.61
CA LEU A 119 7.47 -61.07 -50.24
C LEU A 119 7.55 -59.56 -50.48
N ASP A 120 7.04 -59.06 -51.61
CA ASP A 120 6.96 -57.63 -51.92
C ASP A 120 6.06 -56.89 -50.92
N MET A 121 4.89 -57.45 -50.58
CA MET A 121 4.01 -56.88 -49.56
C MET A 121 4.65 -56.84 -48.16
N ALA A 122 5.43 -57.86 -47.79
CA ALA A 122 6.21 -57.87 -46.55
C ALA A 122 7.32 -56.79 -46.57
N ALA A 123 8.08 -56.71 -47.66
CA ALA A 123 9.12 -55.69 -47.85
C ALA A 123 8.55 -54.27 -47.80
N LYS A 124 7.42 -54.01 -48.47
CA LYS A 124 6.70 -52.73 -48.43
C LYS A 124 6.26 -52.34 -47.01
N ARG A 125 5.75 -53.29 -46.21
CA ARG A 125 5.39 -53.05 -44.80
C ARG A 125 6.61 -52.65 -43.95
N ILE A 126 7.72 -53.36 -44.08
CA ILE A 126 8.98 -53.07 -43.37
C ILE A 126 9.54 -51.69 -43.79
N GLN A 127 9.63 -51.43 -45.09
CA GLN A 127 10.10 -50.15 -45.62
C GLN A 127 9.21 -48.98 -45.19
N HIS A 128 7.89 -49.15 -45.20
CA HIS A 128 6.96 -48.13 -44.71
C HIS A 128 7.20 -47.82 -43.23
N ARG A 129 7.29 -48.84 -42.36
CA ARG A 129 7.52 -48.65 -40.93
C ARG A 129 8.84 -47.94 -40.64
N LEU A 130 9.91 -48.30 -41.37
CA LEU A 130 11.22 -47.66 -41.26
C LEU A 130 11.21 -46.20 -41.74
N ARG A 131 10.59 -45.91 -42.90
CA ARG A 131 10.44 -44.54 -43.43
C ARG A 131 9.66 -43.65 -42.46
N THR A 132 8.55 -44.15 -41.92
CA THR A 132 7.73 -43.44 -40.91
C THR A 132 8.51 -43.19 -39.61
N PHE A 133 9.30 -44.16 -39.12
CA PHE A 133 10.17 -43.96 -37.96
C PHE A 133 11.23 -42.86 -38.20
N ILE A 134 11.92 -42.89 -39.34
CA ILE A 134 12.92 -41.88 -39.71
C ILE A 134 12.28 -40.49 -39.84
N ALA A 135 11.11 -40.39 -40.49
CA ALA A 135 10.37 -39.14 -40.62
C ALA A 135 9.94 -38.58 -39.25
N HIS A 136 9.39 -39.42 -38.37
CA HIS A 136 8.99 -39.02 -37.03
C HIS A 136 10.18 -38.55 -36.18
N ARG A 137 11.34 -39.25 -36.25
CA ARG A 137 12.57 -38.82 -35.56
C ARG A 137 13.08 -37.47 -36.04
N LYS A 138 13.04 -37.22 -37.36
CA LYS A 138 13.38 -35.91 -37.96
C LYS A 138 12.42 -34.81 -37.50
N PHE A 139 11.10 -35.08 -37.50
CA PHE A 139 10.08 -34.14 -37.04
C PHE A 139 10.25 -33.75 -35.57
N ILE A 140 10.48 -34.71 -34.67
CA ILE A 140 10.73 -34.43 -33.24
C ILE A 140 11.96 -33.53 -33.08
N SER A 141 13.07 -33.85 -33.77
CA SER A 141 14.30 -33.05 -33.72
C SER A 141 14.08 -31.61 -34.20
N ALA A 142 13.40 -31.44 -35.34
CA ALA A 142 13.05 -30.11 -35.86
C ALA A 142 12.12 -29.33 -34.91
N ARG A 143 11.14 -30.01 -34.29
CA ARG A 143 10.22 -29.39 -33.31
C ARG A 143 10.96 -28.89 -32.07
N VAL A 144 11.89 -29.67 -31.53
CA VAL A 144 12.71 -29.26 -30.37
C VAL A 144 13.59 -28.06 -30.72
N ALA A 145 14.26 -28.07 -31.88
CA ALA A 145 15.07 -26.95 -32.35
C ALA A 145 14.22 -25.67 -32.54
N ALA A 146 13.02 -25.80 -33.13
CA ALA A 146 12.10 -24.68 -33.31
C ALA A 146 11.62 -24.09 -31.97
N ILE A 147 11.29 -24.93 -30.97
CA ILE A 147 10.91 -24.48 -29.63
C ILE A 147 12.06 -23.74 -28.94
N ALA A 148 13.30 -24.27 -29.02
CA ALA A 148 14.48 -23.63 -28.46
C ALA A 148 14.76 -22.26 -29.10
N LEU A 149 14.69 -22.16 -30.43
CA LEU A 149 14.86 -20.90 -31.16
C LEU A 149 13.77 -19.89 -30.79
N GLN A 150 12.50 -20.30 -30.75
CA GLN A 150 11.41 -19.43 -30.32
C GLN A 150 11.58 -18.94 -28.87
N ALA A 151 12.01 -19.79 -27.95
CA ALA A 151 12.28 -19.42 -26.57
C ALA A 151 13.41 -18.38 -26.48
N TYR A 152 14.51 -18.58 -27.23
CA TYR A 152 15.60 -17.61 -27.32
C TYR A 152 15.13 -16.26 -27.89
N CYS A 153 14.37 -16.26 -28.99
CA CYS A 153 13.83 -15.05 -29.59
C CYS A 153 12.88 -14.28 -28.65
N ARG A 154 11.95 -14.99 -27.97
CA ARG A 154 11.06 -14.40 -26.96
C ARG A 154 11.85 -13.80 -25.80
N GLY A 155 12.87 -14.51 -25.28
CA GLY A 155 13.75 -14.01 -24.23
C GLY A 155 14.58 -12.79 -24.65
N CYS A 156 15.06 -12.75 -25.89
CA CYS A 156 15.78 -11.59 -26.43
C CYS A 156 14.88 -10.37 -26.62
N LEU A 157 13.62 -10.55 -27.07
CA LEU A 157 12.63 -9.47 -27.15
C LEU A 157 12.30 -8.92 -25.74
N ALA A 158 12.03 -9.80 -24.79
CA ALA A 158 11.75 -9.42 -23.40
C ALA A 158 12.91 -8.64 -22.76
N ARG A 159 14.17 -9.08 -22.98
CA ARG A 159 15.37 -8.36 -22.52
C ARG A 159 15.50 -6.97 -23.15
N LYS A 160 15.24 -6.82 -24.46
CA LYS A 160 15.22 -5.50 -25.13
C LYS A 160 14.15 -4.57 -24.56
N MET A 161 12.93 -5.08 -24.36
CA MET A 161 11.83 -4.31 -23.75
C MET A 161 12.14 -3.90 -22.30
N PHE A 162 12.77 -4.78 -21.52
CA PHE A 162 13.19 -4.46 -20.15
C PHE A 162 14.31 -3.41 -20.11
N ALA A 163 15.31 -3.49 -21.00
CA ALA A 163 16.37 -2.48 -21.12
C ALA A 163 15.79 -1.09 -21.42
N ALA A 164 14.92 -0.98 -22.43
CA ALA A 164 14.25 0.27 -22.77
C ALA A 164 13.38 0.83 -21.62
N ARG A 165 12.65 -0.04 -20.89
CA ARG A 165 11.90 0.37 -19.69
C ARG A 165 12.82 0.90 -18.58
N ARG A 166 13.96 0.25 -18.35
CA ARG A 166 14.96 0.65 -17.35
C ARG A 166 15.62 1.99 -17.72
N GLU A 167 15.93 2.20 -18.99
CA GLU A 167 16.50 3.45 -19.50
C GLU A 167 15.49 4.61 -19.43
N ALA A 168 14.23 4.36 -19.79
CA ALA A 168 13.15 5.34 -19.62
C ALA A 168 12.94 5.70 -18.13
N ALA A 169 12.95 4.72 -17.23
CA ALA A 169 12.85 4.96 -15.79
C ALA A 169 14.05 5.79 -15.25
N ALA A 170 15.27 5.49 -15.70
CA ALA A 170 16.45 6.27 -15.34
C ALA A 170 16.36 7.74 -15.85
N ALA A 171 15.89 7.93 -17.08
CA ALA A 171 15.65 9.27 -17.64
C ALA A 171 14.57 10.05 -16.85
N ILE A 172 13.46 9.40 -16.48
CA ILE A 172 12.40 10.01 -15.64
C ILE A 172 12.96 10.39 -14.27
N CYS A 173 13.77 9.54 -13.64
CA CYS A 173 14.43 9.86 -12.38
C CYS A 173 15.36 11.08 -12.52
N LEU A 174 16.20 11.14 -13.54
CA LEU A 174 17.07 12.29 -13.79
C LEU A 174 16.25 13.58 -14.01
N GLN A 175 15.22 13.53 -14.86
CA GLN A 175 14.31 14.66 -15.09
C GLN A 175 13.61 15.13 -13.81
N LYS A 176 13.19 14.21 -12.93
CA LYS A 176 12.60 14.50 -11.62
C LYS A 176 13.58 15.26 -10.72
N TYR A 177 14.84 14.83 -10.64
CA TYR A 177 15.86 15.54 -9.85
C TYR A 177 16.20 16.91 -10.43
N VAL A 178 16.36 17.04 -11.76
CA VAL A 178 16.64 18.33 -12.43
C VAL A 178 15.48 19.32 -12.23
N ARG A 179 14.22 18.91 -12.45
CA ARG A 179 13.03 19.74 -12.21
C ARG A 179 12.94 20.19 -10.74
N ARG A 180 13.20 19.29 -9.79
CA ARG A 180 13.24 19.62 -8.34
C ARG A 180 14.36 20.63 -8.02
N TRP A 181 15.53 20.47 -8.61
CA TRP A 181 16.67 21.38 -8.40
C TRP A 181 16.38 22.78 -8.95
N LEU A 182 15.87 22.90 -10.18
CA LEU A 182 15.47 24.17 -10.80
C LEU A 182 14.43 24.90 -9.95
N LEU A 183 13.36 24.21 -9.53
CA LEU A 183 12.32 24.79 -8.68
C LEU A 183 12.84 25.21 -7.31
N ARG A 184 13.70 24.39 -6.67
CA ARG A 184 14.34 24.76 -5.39
C ARG A 184 15.26 25.97 -5.53
N HIS A 185 16.02 26.06 -6.63
CA HIS A 185 16.89 27.20 -6.89
C HIS A 185 16.10 28.49 -7.13
N ALA A 186 15.03 28.44 -7.92
CA ALA A 186 14.11 29.57 -8.11
C ALA A 186 13.45 30.01 -6.80
N TYR A 187 12.95 29.06 -5.99
CA TYR A 187 12.40 29.33 -4.67
C TYR A 187 13.41 29.98 -3.73
N LEU A 188 14.65 29.45 -3.63
CA LEU A 188 15.69 30.02 -2.77
C LEU A 188 16.09 31.44 -3.18
N LYS A 189 16.12 31.74 -4.49
CA LYS A 189 16.35 33.09 -5.01
C LYS A 189 15.22 34.06 -4.68
N LEU A 190 13.97 33.61 -4.75
CA LEU A 190 12.80 34.41 -4.34
C LEU A 190 12.77 34.62 -2.81
N PHE A 191 13.10 33.59 -2.04
CA PHE A 191 13.17 33.65 -0.57
C PHE A 191 14.26 34.61 -0.10
N SER A 192 15.48 34.55 -0.66
CA SER A 192 16.55 35.48 -0.28
C SER A 192 16.23 36.93 -0.64
N ALA A 193 15.59 37.17 -1.79
CA ALA A 193 15.08 38.49 -2.16
C ALA A 193 13.99 38.98 -1.17
N ALA A 194 13.02 38.12 -0.83
CA ALA A 194 11.96 38.45 0.13
C ALA A 194 12.51 38.76 1.52
N VAL A 195 13.46 37.96 2.04
CA VAL A 195 14.12 38.19 3.33
C VAL A 195 14.92 39.51 3.30
N CYS A 196 15.62 39.80 2.21
CA CYS A 196 16.36 41.06 2.03
C CYS A 196 15.42 42.28 2.03
N ILE A 197 14.29 42.22 1.32
CA ILE A 197 13.28 43.29 1.31
C ILE A 197 12.67 43.45 2.70
N GLN A 198 12.28 42.36 3.36
CA GLN A 198 11.68 42.40 4.70
C GLN A 198 12.65 42.93 5.76
N SER A 199 13.93 42.54 5.73
CA SER A 199 14.93 43.04 6.69
C SER A 199 15.21 44.53 6.50
N ASN A 200 15.28 45.01 5.25
CA ASN A 200 15.41 46.43 4.95
C ASN A 200 14.17 47.24 5.39
N ILE A 201 12.95 46.78 5.12
CA ILE A 201 11.71 47.44 5.55
C ILE A 201 11.60 47.49 7.08
N ARG A 202 11.89 46.38 7.77
CA ARG A 202 11.91 46.32 9.25
C ARG A 202 12.97 47.27 9.81
N GLY A 203 14.19 47.26 9.26
CA GLY A 203 15.27 48.16 9.64
C GLY A 203 14.93 49.64 9.44
N PHE A 204 14.33 50.00 8.30
CA PHE A 204 13.85 51.35 8.03
C PHE A 204 12.74 51.78 9.00
N SER A 205 11.75 50.93 9.26
CA SER A 205 10.66 51.23 10.21
C SER A 205 11.20 51.49 11.61
N THR A 206 12.11 50.65 12.12
CA THR A 206 12.76 50.85 13.42
C THR A 206 13.61 52.13 13.45
N ARG A 207 14.36 52.43 12.39
CA ARG A 207 15.13 53.69 12.28
C ARG A 207 14.21 54.92 12.27
N GLN A 208 13.07 54.88 11.57
CA GLN A 208 12.08 55.97 11.58
C GLN A 208 11.46 56.16 12.97
N LYS A 209 11.05 55.07 13.64
CA LYS A 209 10.53 55.11 15.02
C LYS A 209 11.57 55.71 16.00
N PHE A 210 12.84 55.32 15.88
CA PHE A 210 13.93 55.89 16.68
C PHE A 210 14.16 57.38 16.40
N LEU A 211 14.18 57.81 15.13
CA LEU A 211 14.33 59.22 14.75
C LEU A 211 13.15 60.07 15.24
N HIS A 212 11.93 59.56 15.15
CA HIS A 212 10.73 60.19 15.70
C HIS A 212 10.82 60.30 17.24
N GLY A 213 11.21 59.23 17.94
CA GLY A 213 11.47 59.26 19.38
C GLY A 213 12.57 60.26 19.79
N LYS A 214 13.67 60.36 19.01
CA LYS A 214 14.74 61.35 19.22
C LYS A 214 14.23 62.78 19.03
N ARG A 215 13.40 63.03 18.00
CA ARG A 215 12.74 64.33 17.78
C ARG A 215 11.79 64.69 18.94
N HIS A 216 10.97 63.75 19.40
CA HIS A 216 10.09 63.95 20.56
C HIS A 216 10.88 64.21 21.84
N ARG A 217 11.96 63.46 22.14
CA ARG A 217 12.80 63.72 23.31
C ARG A 217 13.46 65.10 23.25
N ALA A 218 13.95 65.53 22.08
CA ALA A 218 14.49 66.87 21.89
C ALA A 218 13.42 67.96 22.11
N ALA A 219 12.23 67.79 21.53
CA ALA A 219 11.10 68.70 21.73
C ALA A 219 10.67 68.80 23.21
N SER A 220 10.58 67.66 23.92
CA SER A 220 10.27 67.63 25.35
C SER A 220 11.34 68.33 26.20
N VAL A 221 12.63 68.20 25.87
CA VAL A 221 13.71 68.93 26.56
C VAL A 221 13.60 70.45 26.32
N ILE A 222 13.36 70.87 25.07
CA ILE A 222 13.17 72.29 24.72
C ILE A 222 11.93 72.86 25.44
N GLN A 223 10.81 72.14 25.42
CA GLN A 223 9.58 72.53 26.12
C GLN A 223 9.77 72.59 27.64
N ALA A 224 10.48 71.64 28.24
CA ALA A 224 10.79 71.64 29.67
C ALA A 224 11.69 72.83 30.04
N HIS A 225 12.72 73.12 29.24
CA HIS A 225 13.60 74.26 29.46
C HIS A 225 12.86 75.59 29.30
N TRP A 226 12.01 75.73 28.28
CA TRP A 226 11.15 76.93 28.11
C TRP A 226 10.17 77.11 29.29
N ARG A 227 9.49 76.03 29.72
CA ARG A 227 8.59 76.05 30.90
C ARG A 227 9.37 76.49 32.15
N LEU A 228 10.56 75.93 32.37
CA LEU A 228 11.44 76.29 33.49
C LEU A 228 11.86 77.77 33.44
N CYS A 229 12.28 78.28 32.27
CA CYS A 229 12.66 79.68 32.10
C CYS A 229 11.47 80.63 32.29
N ARG A 230 10.27 80.26 31.83
CA ARG A 230 9.02 81.02 32.07
C ARG A 230 8.72 81.11 33.58
N PHE A 231 8.79 79.99 34.31
CA PHE A 231 8.58 79.98 35.77
C PHE A 231 9.68 80.74 36.52
N ARG A 232 10.96 80.58 36.16
CA ARG A 232 12.08 81.32 36.75
C ARG A 232 11.95 82.83 36.54
N SER A 233 11.55 83.27 35.35
CA SER A 233 11.31 84.68 35.03
C SER A 233 10.14 85.25 35.85
N ALA A 234 9.01 84.55 35.90
CA ALA A 234 7.86 84.93 36.72
C ALA A 234 8.22 85.03 38.22
N PHE A 235 8.93 84.05 38.77
CA PHE A 235 9.41 84.06 40.15
C PHE A 235 10.41 85.20 40.43
N HIS A 236 11.33 85.46 39.50
CA HIS A 236 12.30 86.54 39.65
C HIS A 236 11.63 87.93 39.58
N ASN A 237 10.60 88.10 38.74
CA ASN A 237 9.79 89.31 38.70
C ASN A 237 8.97 89.47 39.99
N TYR A 238 8.36 88.39 40.51
CA TYR A 238 7.66 88.41 41.80
C TYR A 238 8.61 88.77 42.96
N LYS A 239 9.84 88.20 42.98
CA LYS A 239 10.89 88.55 43.94
C LYS A 239 11.33 90.03 43.81
N LYS A 240 11.46 90.56 42.59
CA LYS A 240 11.72 91.99 42.35
C LYS A 240 10.60 92.87 42.92
N SER A 241 9.34 92.53 42.68
CA SER A 241 8.18 93.25 43.23
C SER A 241 8.14 93.21 44.76
N ILE A 242 8.42 92.06 45.39
CA ILE A 242 8.53 91.94 46.85
C ILE A 242 9.67 92.81 47.38
N ILE A 243 10.86 92.77 46.76
CA ILE A 243 12.00 93.60 47.18
C ILE A 243 11.66 95.09 47.04
N ALA A 244 11.04 95.51 45.94
CA ALA A 244 10.61 96.90 45.74
C ALA A 244 9.58 97.35 46.81
N LEU A 245 8.62 96.48 47.15
CA LEU A 245 7.64 96.73 48.21
C LEU A 245 8.30 96.83 49.60
N GLN A 246 9.21 95.90 49.93
CA GLN A 246 9.99 95.94 51.16
C GLN A 246 10.88 97.19 51.24
N CYS A 247 11.51 97.61 50.15
CA CYS A 247 12.31 98.83 50.10
C CYS A 247 11.45 100.08 50.28
N ARG A 248 10.26 100.15 49.67
CA ARG A 248 9.29 101.23 49.93
C ARG A 248 8.78 101.21 51.37
N TRP A 249 8.60 100.03 51.98
CA TRP A 249 8.22 99.91 53.40
C TRP A 249 9.34 100.40 54.35
N ARG A 250 10.59 99.95 54.13
CA ARG A 250 11.77 100.45 54.84
C ARG A 250 11.91 101.97 54.70
N GLN A 251 11.72 102.51 53.50
CA GLN A 251 11.71 103.97 53.27
C GLN A 251 10.55 104.67 53.99
N LYS A 252 9.35 104.07 54.04
CA LYS A 252 8.19 104.62 54.79
C LYS A 252 8.47 104.66 56.29
N LEU A 253 9.10 103.63 56.86
CA LEU A 253 9.53 103.59 58.25
C LEU A 253 10.61 104.63 58.52
N ALA A 254 11.68 104.69 57.73
CA ALA A 254 12.73 105.71 57.87
C ALA A 254 12.18 107.15 57.74
N LYS A 255 11.21 107.39 56.84
CA LYS A 255 10.50 108.68 56.74
C LYS A 255 9.52 108.94 57.89
N ARG A 256 9.05 107.92 58.64
CA ARG A 256 8.29 108.12 59.88
C ARG A 256 9.24 108.48 61.02
N GLU A 257 10.35 107.77 61.11
CA GLU A 257 11.37 107.99 62.13
C GLU A 257 12.05 109.36 62.00
N LEU A 258 12.43 109.78 60.78
CA LEU A 258 12.95 111.12 60.53
C LEU A 258 11.94 112.23 60.90
N ARG A 259 10.63 111.96 60.82
CA ARG A 259 9.60 112.91 61.28
C ARG A 259 9.47 112.92 62.80
N ARG A 260 9.57 111.76 63.46
CA ARG A 260 9.65 111.64 64.92
C ARG A 260 10.86 112.41 65.46
N LEU A 261 12.06 112.13 64.96
CA LEU A 261 13.30 112.81 65.35
C LEU A 261 13.26 114.32 65.06
N LYS A 262 12.61 114.77 63.97
CA LYS A 262 12.38 116.20 63.71
C LYS A 262 11.36 116.83 64.66
N GLN A 263 10.33 116.11 65.07
CA GLN A 263 9.39 116.58 66.08
C GLN A 263 10.07 116.68 67.44
N GLU A 264 10.80 115.64 67.88
CA GLU A 264 11.61 115.63 69.10
C GLU A 264 12.67 116.74 69.09
N ALA A 265 13.31 117.02 67.95
CA ALA A 265 14.24 118.15 67.81
C ALA A 265 13.56 119.53 67.84
N ASN A 266 12.35 119.66 67.28
CA ASN A 266 11.55 120.89 67.36
C ASN A 266 11.02 121.12 68.79
N GLU A 267 10.60 120.06 69.48
CA GLU A 267 10.17 120.09 70.88
C GLU A 267 11.35 120.38 71.82
N ALA A 268 12.53 119.81 71.57
CA ALA A 268 13.78 120.18 72.23
C ALA A 268 14.20 121.63 71.93
N GLY A 269 13.93 122.13 70.72
CA GLY A 269 14.11 123.54 70.34
C GLY A 269 13.16 124.47 71.09
N ALA A 270 11.88 124.11 71.19
CA ALA A 270 10.87 124.82 71.97
C ALA A 270 11.20 124.78 73.47
N LEU A 271 11.65 123.63 74.00
CA LEU A 271 12.18 123.49 75.36
C LEU A 271 13.43 124.33 75.57
N ARG A 272 14.33 124.47 74.59
CA ARG A 272 15.50 125.35 74.68
C ARG A 272 15.12 126.83 74.64
N LEU A 273 14.10 127.21 73.88
CA LEU A 273 13.56 128.57 73.88
C LEU A 273 12.80 128.87 75.19
N ALA A 274 12.04 127.92 75.71
CA ALA A 274 11.40 128.01 77.03
C ALA A 274 12.44 128.08 78.15
N LYS A 275 13.50 127.25 78.08
CA LYS A 275 14.65 127.30 78.98
C LYS A 275 15.36 128.65 78.90
N SER A 276 15.62 129.19 77.71
CA SER A 276 16.24 130.51 77.54
C SER A 276 15.34 131.67 78.01
N LYS A 277 14.01 131.52 77.89
CA LYS A 277 13.04 132.48 78.44
C LYS A 277 12.98 132.41 79.97
N LEU A 278 13.01 131.20 80.54
CA LEU A 278 13.14 130.95 81.97
C LEU A 278 14.49 131.42 82.50
N GLU A 279 15.58 131.25 81.75
CA GLU A 279 16.92 131.75 82.07
C GLU A 279 16.92 133.28 82.09
N LYS A 280 16.26 133.96 81.14
CA LYS A 280 16.09 135.42 81.21
C LYS A 280 15.21 135.89 82.37
N GLN A 281 14.13 135.17 82.68
CA GLN A 281 13.33 135.47 83.88
C GLN A 281 14.13 135.19 85.16
N LEU A 282 14.98 134.17 85.16
CA LEU A 282 15.86 133.82 86.26
C LEU A 282 17.04 134.81 86.36
N GLU A 283 17.55 135.37 85.27
CA GLU A 283 18.54 136.45 85.25
C GLU A 283 17.95 137.75 85.83
N ASP A 284 16.73 138.14 85.44
CA ASP A 284 16.03 139.32 86.00
C ASP A 284 15.70 139.12 87.49
N LEU A 285 15.20 137.93 87.87
CA LEU A 285 15.04 137.56 89.29
C LEU A 285 16.38 137.49 90.03
N THR A 286 17.45 137.02 89.38
CA THR A 286 18.80 136.92 89.97
C THR A 286 19.46 138.29 90.09
N TRP A 287 19.11 139.27 89.25
CA TRP A 287 19.52 140.67 89.40
C TRP A 287 18.88 141.31 90.63
N ARG A 288 17.56 141.12 90.80
CA ARG A 288 16.82 141.54 92.01
C ARG A 288 17.38 140.83 93.25
N LEU A 289 17.66 139.53 93.15
CA LEU A 289 18.27 138.73 94.22
C LEU A 289 19.76 139.09 94.45
N HIS A 290 20.50 139.61 93.46
CA HIS A 290 21.89 140.07 93.64
C HIS A 290 21.95 141.36 94.44
N LEU A 291 21.00 142.27 94.22
CA LEU A 291 20.83 143.48 95.01
C LEU A 291 20.56 143.13 96.48
N GLU A 292 19.69 142.15 96.73
CA GLU A 292 19.39 141.66 98.09
C GLU A 292 20.55 140.82 98.68
N LYS A 293 21.21 139.97 97.90
CA LYS A 293 22.34 139.13 98.36
C LYS A 293 23.59 139.95 98.66
N ARG A 294 23.81 141.10 98.02
CA ARG A 294 24.85 142.05 98.46
C ARG A 294 24.70 142.48 99.92
N MET A 295 23.49 142.40 100.48
CA MET A 295 23.21 142.68 101.90
C MET A 295 23.29 141.44 102.82
N ARG A 296 23.53 140.21 102.30
CA ARG A 296 23.62 138.97 103.10
C ARG A 296 24.89 138.15 102.90
N VAL A 297 25.65 138.36 101.82
CA VAL A 297 26.92 137.65 101.52
C VAL A 297 28.04 137.92 102.55
N SER A 298 27.83 138.80 103.54
CA SER A 298 28.73 138.98 104.67
C SER A 298 28.73 137.84 105.71
N ASN A 299 27.84 136.83 105.62
CA ASN A 299 27.42 136.07 106.81
C ASN A 299 27.34 134.53 106.71
N GLU A 300 27.42 133.87 105.54
CA GLU A 300 26.99 132.45 105.40
C GLU A 300 27.92 131.49 104.61
N ASP A 301 29.22 131.77 104.47
CA ASP A 301 30.22 130.87 103.84
C ASP A 301 30.59 129.62 104.70
N ALA A 302 29.60 128.96 105.32
CA ALA A 302 29.83 128.14 106.51
C ALA A 302 29.50 126.63 106.44
N LYS A 303 28.70 126.12 105.48
CA LYS A 303 28.06 124.78 105.62
C LYS A 303 28.02 123.91 104.34
N SER A 304 29.19 123.51 103.84
CA SER A 304 29.40 122.74 102.60
C SER A 304 29.61 121.22 102.82
N VAL A 305 28.61 120.47 103.33
CA VAL A 305 28.81 119.03 103.70
C VAL A 305 27.76 118.03 103.18
N GLU A 306 26.48 118.39 103.03
CA GLU A 306 25.36 117.41 102.99
C GLU A 306 25.16 116.62 101.66
N ILE A 307 26.20 116.45 100.84
CA ILE A 307 26.16 115.75 99.54
C ILE A 307 26.63 114.28 99.62
N SER A 308 27.15 113.83 100.77
CA SER A 308 27.81 112.52 100.96
C SER A 308 26.90 111.27 101.01
N LYS A 309 25.57 111.40 101.17
CA LYS A 309 24.74 110.30 101.73
C LYS A 309 23.93 109.43 100.75
N LEU A 310 23.65 109.85 99.52
CA LEU A 310 22.63 109.18 98.67
C LEU A 310 23.17 108.25 97.56
N GLN A 311 24.48 108.02 97.46
CA GLN A 311 25.05 107.15 96.41
C GLN A 311 24.88 105.63 96.66
N LYS A 312 24.35 105.19 97.81
CA LYS A 312 24.28 103.76 98.21
C LYS A 312 23.03 102.99 97.77
N ALA A 313 22.10 103.60 97.03
CA ALA A 313 20.80 102.97 96.72
C ALA A 313 20.74 102.18 95.40
N PHE A 314 21.78 102.21 94.56
CA PHE A 314 21.65 101.81 93.14
C PHE A 314 22.02 100.34 92.82
N GLU A 315 22.72 99.64 93.72
CA GLU A 315 23.31 98.33 93.39
C GLU A 315 22.38 97.13 93.62
N SER A 316 21.31 97.29 94.41
CA SER A 316 20.42 96.19 94.84
C SER A 316 19.59 95.54 93.71
N LEU A 317 19.36 96.25 92.61
CA LEU A 317 18.33 95.89 91.61
C LEU A 317 18.90 95.27 90.31
N LYS A 318 20.18 94.90 90.31
CA LYS A 318 20.89 94.45 89.08
C LYS A 318 20.97 92.92 88.91
N LEU A 319 20.76 92.13 89.98
CA LEU A 319 21.09 90.69 89.98
C LEU A 319 19.97 89.75 89.51
N GLU A 320 18.69 90.17 89.50
CA GLU A 320 17.58 89.26 89.16
C GLU A 320 17.37 89.07 87.64
N LEU A 321 17.93 89.94 86.78
CA LEU A 321 17.60 89.97 85.35
C LEU A 321 18.39 88.98 84.46
N ASP A 322 19.54 88.50 84.92
CA ASP A 322 20.44 87.68 84.10
C ASP A 322 20.25 86.17 84.28
N ALA A 323 19.54 85.72 85.32
CA ALA A 323 19.15 84.32 85.50
C ALA A 323 18.14 83.83 84.43
N ALA A 324 17.30 84.72 83.90
CA ALA A 324 16.16 84.35 83.05
C ALA A 324 16.51 84.08 81.57
N LYS A 325 17.75 84.33 81.12
CA LYS A 325 18.11 84.36 79.68
C LYS A 325 18.79 83.09 79.12
N LEU A 326 19.21 82.16 79.98
CA LEU A 326 19.96 80.97 79.56
C LEU A 326 19.10 79.72 79.30
N ALA A 327 17.86 79.66 79.80
CA ALA A 327 17.02 78.46 79.73
C ALA A 327 16.29 78.25 78.38
N THR A 328 16.08 79.31 77.59
CA THR A 328 15.19 79.28 76.41
C THR A 328 15.88 78.93 75.08
N ILE A 329 17.20 78.69 75.07
CA ILE A 329 17.98 78.45 73.84
C ILE A 329 18.23 76.95 73.57
N SER A 330 18.08 76.07 74.57
CA SER A 330 18.37 74.63 74.45
C SER A 330 17.23 73.83 73.80
N GLU A 331 15.96 74.16 74.09
CA GLU A 331 14.79 73.37 73.65
C GLU A 331 14.52 73.43 72.15
N CYS A 332 14.68 74.59 71.51
CA CYS A 332 14.40 74.74 70.07
C CYS A 332 15.28 73.84 69.17
N ASN A 333 16.47 73.45 69.63
CA ASN A 333 17.43 72.69 68.80
C ASN A 333 17.16 71.17 68.76
N LYS A 334 16.36 70.59 69.66
CA LYS A 334 16.02 69.16 69.63
C LYS A 334 14.97 68.82 68.57
N ASN A 335 13.93 69.64 68.43
CA ASN A 335 12.82 69.37 67.52
C ASN A 335 13.18 69.46 66.03
N ALA A 336 14.17 70.29 65.66
CA ALA A 336 14.62 70.44 64.27
C ALA A 336 15.39 69.22 63.73
N VAL A 337 16.05 68.46 64.60
CA VAL A 337 16.82 67.25 64.23
C VAL A 337 15.89 66.07 63.97
N LEU A 338 14.94 65.83 64.88
CA LEU A 338 14.02 64.69 64.81
C LEU A 338 13.13 64.70 63.54
N GLN A 339 12.73 65.87 63.06
CA GLN A 339 11.92 65.97 61.82
C GLN A 339 12.72 65.60 60.55
N ASN A 340 13.98 66.03 60.43
CA ASN A 340 14.83 65.67 59.28
C ASN A 340 15.13 64.16 59.25
N GLN A 341 15.38 63.57 60.43
CA GLN A 341 15.71 62.15 60.55
C GLN A 341 14.53 61.24 60.14
N LEU A 342 13.29 61.67 60.45
CA LEU A 342 12.06 60.97 60.03
C LEU A 342 11.77 61.06 58.52
N GLU A 343 12.20 62.14 57.85
CA GLU A 343 11.98 62.30 56.41
C GLU A 343 13.00 61.53 55.55
N LEU A 344 14.24 61.36 56.05
CA LEU A 344 15.28 60.52 55.43
C LEU A 344 14.86 59.05 55.41
N SER A 345 14.53 58.46 56.56
CA SER A 345 14.17 57.04 56.62
C SER A 345 12.85 56.69 55.91
N ARG A 346 11.97 57.67 55.67
CA ARG A 346 10.81 57.49 54.76
C ARG A 346 11.23 57.33 53.30
N LYS A 347 12.24 58.07 52.84
CA LYS A 347 12.77 57.96 51.46
C LYS A 347 13.54 56.65 51.30
N GLU A 348 14.38 56.29 52.27
CA GLU A 348 15.13 55.02 52.31
C GLU A 348 14.18 53.81 52.26
N LYS A 349 13.11 53.80 53.07
CA LYS A 349 12.11 52.73 53.03
C LYS A 349 11.45 52.59 51.65
N SER A 350 11.11 53.70 51.00
CA SER A 350 10.52 53.69 49.64
C SER A 350 11.47 53.27 48.51
N ALA A 351 12.78 53.25 48.77
CA ALA A 351 13.79 52.70 47.88
C ALA A 351 13.95 51.19 48.13
N LEU A 352 14.09 50.79 49.41
CA LEU A 352 14.16 49.40 49.84
C LEU A 352 12.93 48.58 49.41
N GLU A 353 11.73 49.16 49.46
CA GLU A 353 10.50 48.48 48.97
C GLU A 353 10.56 48.18 47.46
N LYS A 354 11.20 49.03 46.66
CA LYS A 354 11.36 48.82 45.20
C LYS A 354 12.46 47.80 44.89
N GLU A 355 13.58 47.87 45.60
CA GLU A 355 14.62 46.84 45.50
C GLU A 355 14.09 45.48 45.97
N PHE A 356 13.26 45.43 47.02
CA PHE A 356 12.61 44.19 47.46
C PHE A 356 11.66 43.61 46.41
N THR A 357 10.86 44.43 45.71
CA THR A 357 10.04 43.94 44.58
C THR A 357 10.91 43.42 43.43
N MET A 358 11.99 44.11 43.07
CA MET A 358 12.88 43.69 41.99
C MET A 358 13.64 42.39 42.35
N ILE A 359 14.06 42.24 43.61
CA ILE A 359 14.67 41.01 44.15
C ILE A 359 13.63 39.86 44.21
N ALA A 360 12.35 40.15 44.47
CA ALA A 360 11.29 39.14 44.43
C ALA A 360 11.02 38.64 43.00
N GLU A 361 11.00 39.53 42.00
CA GLU A 361 10.88 39.14 40.59
C GLU A 361 12.12 38.35 40.12
N MET A 362 13.34 38.82 40.43
CA MET A 362 14.57 38.07 40.15
C MET A 362 14.61 36.69 40.83
N ARG A 363 14.06 36.55 42.04
CA ARG A 363 13.92 35.24 42.71
C ARG A 363 12.90 34.34 42.02
N LYS A 364 11.81 34.90 41.49
CA LYS A 364 10.80 34.16 40.72
C LYS A 364 11.34 33.66 39.38
N GLU A 365 12.12 34.48 38.67
CA GLU A 365 12.83 34.04 37.45
C GLU A 365 13.88 32.98 37.77
N ASN A 366 14.69 33.14 38.83
CA ASN A 366 15.65 32.12 39.25
C ASN A 366 14.97 30.79 39.64
N ALA A 367 13.79 30.82 40.28
CA ALA A 367 13.02 29.60 40.56
C ALA A 367 12.50 28.94 39.27
N SER A 368 12.03 29.72 38.30
CA SER A 368 11.61 29.23 36.98
C SER A 368 12.76 28.61 36.19
N LEU A 369 13.92 29.29 36.15
CA LEU A 369 15.14 28.79 35.51
C LEU A 369 15.67 27.53 36.20
N LYS A 370 15.63 27.45 37.53
CA LYS A 370 16.03 26.24 38.28
C LYS A 370 15.10 25.07 37.98
N SER A 371 13.78 25.28 37.93
CA SER A 371 12.82 24.25 37.49
C SER A 371 13.08 23.78 36.04
N SER A 372 13.47 24.69 35.15
CA SER A 372 13.89 24.33 33.79
C SER A 372 15.23 23.58 33.75
N LEU A 373 16.13 23.82 34.72
CA LEU A 373 17.38 23.09 34.85
C LEU A 373 17.15 21.66 35.35
N ASP A 374 16.40 21.49 36.45
CA ASP A 374 15.98 20.20 37.01
C ASP A 374 15.32 19.29 35.97
N THR A 375 14.50 19.86 35.07
CA THR A 375 13.81 19.10 34.01
C THR A 375 14.70 18.78 32.80
N LEU A 376 15.76 19.55 32.55
CA LEU A 376 16.81 19.20 31.59
C LEU A 376 17.75 18.14 32.15
N GLU A 377 18.16 18.25 33.41
CA GLU A 377 19.05 17.30 34.08
C GLU A 377 18.42 15.90 34.17
N LYS A 378 17.13 15.81 34.52
CA LYS A 378 16.36 14.56 34.49
C LYS A 378 16.24 13.96 33.08
N LYS A 379 16.16 14.78 32.02
CA LYS A 379 16.17 14.28 30.64
C LYS A 379 17.54 13.77 30.21
N ASN A 380 18.62 14.45 30.62
CA ASN A 380 19.98 13.98 30.37
C ASN A 380 20.24 12.63 31.06
N SER A 381 19.84 12.47 32.33
CA SER A 381 20.04 11.20 33.04
C SER A 381 19.23 10.03 32.46
N ALA A 382 18.04 10.29 31.90
CA ALA A 382 17.28 9.29 31.15
C ALA A 382 17.99 8.88 29.85
N LEU A 383 18.46 9.84 29.05
CA LEU A 383 19.22 9.57 27.81
C LEU A 383 20.54 8.84 28.07
N GLU A 384 21.23 9.13 29.18
CA GLU A 384 22.40 8.36 29.60
C GLU A 384 22.07 6.91 29.99
N LEU A 385 20.91 6.66 30.58
CA LEU A 385 20.45 5.32 30.94
C LEU A 385 20.10 4.51 29.68
N GLU A 386 19.41 5.14 28.72
CA GLU A 386 19.09 4.55 27.42
C GLU A 386 20.35 4.25 26.60
N LEU A 387 21.33 5.17 26.59
CA LEU A 387 22.61 4.95 25.90
C LEU A 387 23.41 3.80 26.54
N LYS A 388 23.44 3.70 27.87
CA LYS A 388 24.06 2.57 28.59
C LYS A 388 23.35 1.25 28.29
N LYS A 389 22.01 1.26 28.19
CA LYS A 389 21.23 0.07 27.80
C LYS A 389 21.54 -0.35 26.36
N ALA A 390 21.48 0.58 25.40
CA ALA A 390 21.77 0.31 23.98
C ALA A 390 23.21 -0.20 23.76
N LEU A 391 24.19 0.30 24.51
CA LEU A 391 25.57 -0.21 24.49
C LEU A 391 25.67 -1.65 25.04
N LYS A 392 24.90 -1.99 26.08
CA LYS A 392 24.82 -3.37 26.56
C LYS A 392 24.15 -4.27 25.53
N ASP A 393 22.96 -3.90 25.06
CA ASP A 393 22.20 -4.67 24.07
C ASP A 393 23.05 -4.92 22.80
N ALA A 394 23.88 -3.95 22.39
CA ALA A 394 24.85 -4.11 21.31
C ALA A 394 25.92 -5.18 21.61
N ASN A 395 26.60 -5.12 22.77
CA ASN A 395 27.57 -6.14 23.18
C ASN A 395 26.93 -7.55 23.26
N ASP A 396 25.74 -7.65 23.87
CA ASP A 396 24.95 -8.88 23.96
C ASP A 396 24.57 -9.45 22.56
N THR A 397 24.59 -8.65 21.48
CA THR A 397 24.48 -9.17 20.09
C THR A 397 25.81 -9.55 19.45
N VAL A 398 26.91 -8.88 19.78
CA VAL A 398 28.26 -9.21 19.29
C VAL A 398 28.71 -10.58 19.82
N GLU A 399 28.48 -10.84 21.11
CA GLU A 399 28.80 -12.13 21.75
C GLU A 399 28.02 -13.29 21.10
N LYS A 400 26.71 -13.09 20.85
CA LYS A 400 25.87 -14.08 20.13
C LYS A 400 26.30 -14.28 18.68
N LEU A 401 26.83 -13.26 18.00
CA LEU A 401 27.41 -13.41 16.66
C LEU A 401 28.69 -14.24 16.68
N GLN A 402 29.56 -14.06 17.69
CA GLN A 402 30.77 -14.86 17.87
C GLN A 402 30.45 -16.34 18.16
N GLU A 403 29.44 -16.63 18.99
CA GLU A 403 28.93 -17.99 19.18
C GLU A 403 28.45 -18.63 17.87
N LEU A 404 27.70 -17.88 17.06
CA LEU A 404 27.18 -18.36 15.77
C LEU A 404 28.31 -18.57 14.75
N GLU A 405 29.34 -17.73 14.76
CA GLU A 405 30.52 -17.86 13.90
C GLU A 405 31.34 -19.11 14.25
N GLN A 406 31.54 -19.39 15.56
CA GLN A 406 32.15 -20.65 16.02
C GLN A 406 31.34 -21.88 15.57
N LYS A 407 30.02 -21.89 15.81
CA LYS A 407 29.12 -23.00 15.42
C LYS A 407 29.08 -23.21 13.90
N ASN A 408 29.18 -22.15 13.11
CA ASN A 408 29.25 -22.22 11.65
C ASN A 408 30.60 -22.77 11.15
N SER A 409 31.72 -22.42 11.82
CA SER A 409 33.03 -23.03 11.55
C SER A 409 33.06 -24.51 11.91
N GLU A 410 32.46 -24.90 13.03
CA GLU A 410 32.33 -26.30 13.46
C GLU A 410 31.47 -27.12 12.50
N LEU A 411 30.33 -26.58 12.06
CA LEU A 411 29.50 -27.20 11.01
C LEU A 411 30.24 -27.33 9.67
N GLN A 412 31.06 -26.34 9.29
CA GLN A 412 31.84 -26.40 8.05
C GLN A 412 32.93 -27.48 8.10
N ASN A 413 33.63 -27.62 9.23
CA ASN A 413 34.60 -28.70 9.44
C ASN A 413 33.93 -30.08 9.41
N ASN A 414 32.73 -30.21 10.00
CA ASN A 414 31.93 -31.43 9.92
C ASN A 414 31.46 -31.75 8.49
N MET A 415 31.07 -30.74 7.70
CA MET A 415 30.77 -30.91 6.28
C MET A 415 31.98 -31.42 5.50
N GLN A 416 33.14 -30.80 5.66
CA GLN A 416 34.36 -31.22 4.96
C GLN A 416 34.74 -32.67 5.33
N SER A 417 34.62 -33.06 6.60
CA SER A 417 34.85 -34.45 7.03
C SER A 417 33.83 -35.45 6.46
N LEU A 418 32.63 -35.02 6.07
CA LEU A 418 31.65 -35.85 5.37
C LEU A 418 31.94 -35.93 3.86
N GLU A 419 32.38 -34.83 3.24
CA GLU A 419 32.83 -34.81 1.84
C GLU A 419 34.05 -35.71 1.62
N GLU A 420 35.03 -35.67 2.53
CA GLU A 420 36.21 -36.57 2.54
C GLU A 420 35.80 -38.05 2.68
N LYS A 421 34.82 -38.36 3.55
CA LYS A 421 34.28 -39.73 3.71
C LYS A 421 33.50 -40.20 2.49
N LEU A 422 32.77 -39.30 1.82
CA LEU A 422 32.07 -39.63 0.57
C LEU A 422 33.06 -39.91 -0.57
N SER A 423 34.11 -39.09 -0.72
CA SER A 423 35.19 -39.36 -1.69
C SER A 423 35.80 -40.75 -1.46
N HIS A 424 36.17 -41.08 -0.22
CA HIS A 424 36.73 -42.39 0.11
C HIS A 424 35.78 -43.56 -0.24
N LEU A 425 34.47 -43.39 -0.02
CA LEU A 425 33.46 -44.41 -0.37
C LEU A 425 33.19 -44.51 -1.88
N GLU A 426 33.35 -43.41 -2.64
CA GLU A 426 33.28 -43.42 -4.10
C GLU A 426 34.52 -44.07 -4.73
N ASP A 427 35.71 -43.78 -4.20
CA ASP A 427 36.99 -44.42 -4.57
C ASP A 427 36.95 -45.93 -4.28
N GLU A 428 36.44 -46.32 -3.10
CA GLU A 428 36.25 -47.73 -2.74
C GLU A 428 35.23 -48.43 -3.66
N ASN A 429 34.15 -47.74 -4.05
CA ASN A 429 33.23 -48.21 -5.08
C ASN A 429 33.94 -48.41 -6.44
N HIS A 430 34.83 -47.50 -6.82
CA HIS A 430 35.61 -47.58 -8.05
C HIS A 430 36.58 -48.76 -8.05
N VAL A 431 37.26 -49.02 -6.94
CA VAL A 431 38.14 -50.20 -6.75
C VAL A 431 37.34 -51.51 -6.81
N LEU A 432 36.16 -51.57 -6.17
CA LEU A 432 35.28 -52.73 -6.24
C LEU A 432 34.77 -52.99 -7.68
N ARG A 433 34.45 -51.94 -8.44
CA ARG A 433 34.05 -52.04 -9.85
C ARG A 433 35.20 -52.47 -10.76
N GLN A 434 36.45 -52.07 -10.50
CA GLN A 434 37.62 -52.58 -11.22
C GLN A 434 37.90 -54.06 -10.91
N LYS A 435 37.78 -54.49 -9.66
CA LYS A 435 37.96 -55.91 -9.26
C LYS A 435 36.95 -56.87 -9.92
N ALA A 436 35.84 -56.36 -10.44
CA ALA A 436 34.85 -57.16 -11.17
C ALA A 436 35.18 -57.43 -12.66
N LEU A 437 36.31 -56.92 -13.19
CA LEU A 437 36.61 -56.91 -14.64
C LEU A 437 37.80 -57.79 -15.08
N THR A 438 38.39 -58.61 -14.19
CA THR A 438 39.50 -59.53 -14.52
C THR A 438 39.02 -60.98 -14.77
N PRO A 439 39.26 -61.59 -15.96
CA PRO A 439 38.73 -62.91 -16.29
C PRO A 439 39.65 -64.09 -15.97
N SER A 440 39.07 -65.21 -15.50
CA SER A 440 39.66 -66.56 -15.43
C SER A 440 38.53 -67.63 -15.46
N PRO A 441 38.77 -68.92 -15.74
CA PRO A 441 38.09 -69.51 -16.91
C PRO A 441 37.17 -70.72 -16.65
N LYS A 442 36.15 -70.83 -17.52
CA LYS A 442 35.51 -72.06 -18.08
C LYS A 442 35.22 -73.26 -17.15
N SER A 443 33.95 -73.66 -17.05
CA SER A 443 33.54 -75.01 -17.50
C SER A 443 32.02 -75.23 -17.70
N ASN A 444 31.67 -75.87 -18.83
CA ASN A 444 30.57 -76.81 -19.07
C ASN A 444 29.09 -76.57 -18.66
N ARG A 445 28.24 -76.55 -19.73
CA ARG A 445 26.92 -77.22 -19.90
C ARG A 445 25.68 -76.70 -19.10
N SER A 446 24.44 -76.84 -19.58
CA SER A 446 23.89 -76.95 -20.96
C SER A 446 22.34 -76.95 -20.92
N ASN A 447 21.69 -76.26 -21.88
CA ASN A 447 20.22 -76.25 -22.12
C ASN A 447 19.41 -75.56 -20.99
N PHE A 448 18.23 -74.92 -21.15
CA PHE A 448 17.27 -74.67 -22.25
C PHE A 448 16.35 -73.48 -21.79
N LEU A 449 15.46 -72.81 -22.53
CA LEU A 449 15.00 -72.81 -23.95
C LEU A 449 14.23 -71.49 -24.26
N LYS A 450 14.66 -70.69 -25.27
CA LYS A 450 13.92 -69.52 -25.86
C LYS A 450 13.63 -68.34 -24.88
N SER A 451 13.34 -67.09 -25.31
CA SER A 451 13.20 -66.46 -26.65
C SER A 451 13.52 -64.94 -26.60
N PHE A 452 13.87 -64.34 -27.76
CA PHE A 452 13.63 -62.96 -28.27
C PHE A 452 13.11 -61.85 -27.31
N SER A 453 13.50 -60.56 -27.38
CA SER A 453 14.02 -59.78 -28.53
C SER A 453 14.72 -58.45 -28.18
N ASP A 454 15.62 -58.01 -29.07
CA ASP A 454 15.97 -56.62 -29.45
C ASP A 454 16.58 -55.57 -28.48
N LYS A 455 17.11 -54.50 -29.10
CA LYS A 455 17.89 -53.40 -28.49
C LYS A 455 17.28 -52.01 -28.77
N TYR A 456 17.70 -51.05 -27.93
CA TYR A 456 17.65 -49.58 -28.12
C TYR A 456 16.28 -48.86 -28.05
N GLY A 457 16.01 -48.30 -26.86
CA GLY A 457 15.12 -47.18 -26.61
C GLY A 457 15.35 -46.69 -25.18
N GLY A 458 15.57 -45.39 -24.96
CA GLY A 458 15.94 -44.84 -23.66
C GLY A 458 14.92 -43.86 -23.05
N MET A 459 15.29 -43.32 -21.89
CA MET A 459 14.56 -42.38 -21.00
C MET A 459 13.47 -42.97 -20.08
N LEU A 460 13.57 -42.56 -18.81
CA LEU A 460 12.54 -42.45 -17.77
C LEU A 460 11.73 -43.70 -17.39
N ASN A 461 11.96 -44.22 -16.17
CA ASN A 461 11.07 -43.85 -15.05
C ASN A 461 11.55 -44.33 -13.67
N LEU A 462 10.85 -43.83 -12.65
CA LEU A 462 10.69 -44.39 -11.30
C LEU A 462 10.52 -45.92 -11.28
N PRO A 463 10.89 -46.55 -10.15
CA PRO A 463 10.10 -47.63 -9.58
C PRO A 463 9.39 -47.15 -8.30
N LEU A 464 8.06 -47.05 -8.40
CA LEU A 464 7.17 -47.27 -7.25
C LEU A 464 7.49 -48.65 -6.65
N ASN A 465 7.45 -48.80 -5.33
CA ASN A 465 7.28 -50.12 -4.72
C ASN A 465 5.98 -50.14 -3.91
N ASP A 466 5.20 -51.19 -4.10
CA ASP A 466 3.80 -51.24 -3.71
C ASP A 466 3.66 -51.87 -2.31
N ARG A 467 2.94 -51.20 -1.40
CA ARG A 467 2.31 -51.91 -0.29
C ARG A 467 0.98 -51.27 0.11
N LYS A 468 -0.05 -51.73 -0.59
CA LYS A 468 -1.48 -51.54 -0.29
C LYS A 468 -1.78 -51.57 1.21
N GLN A 469 -2.54 -50.58 1.66
CA GLN A 469 -3.69 -50.86 2.51
C GLN A 469 -4.86 -49.96 2.09
N VAL A 470 -6.03 -50.57 1.95
CA VAL A 470 -7.30 -49.88 1.67
C VAL A 470 -7.84 -49.37 2.99
N PHE A 471 -8.33 -48.14 3.02
CA PHE A 471 -9.47 -47.79 3.88
C PHE A 471 -10.34 -46.72 3.23
N GLU A 472 -11.62 -46.74 3.57
CA GLU A 472 -12.68 -45.99 2.90
C GLU A 472 -12.85 -44.58 3.49
N SER A 473 -13.45 -43.70 2.70
CA SER A 473 -14.00 -42.43 3.19
C SER A 473 -15.16 -42.65 4.15
N PRO A 474 -15.28 -41.83 5.20
CA PRO A 474 -16.58 -41.20 5.43
C PRO A 474 -16.52 -39.69 5.67
N THR A 475 -17.59 -39.03 5.22
CA THR A 475 -17.95 -37.62 5.48
C THR A 475 -18.08 -37.35 6.99
N PRO A 476 -17.70 -36.15 7.49
CA PRO A 476 -17.80 -35.86 8.92
C PRO A 476 -19.24 -35.84 9.43
N SER A 477 -19.48 -36.46 10.58
CA SER A 477 -20.71 -36.30 11.37
C SER A 477 -20.49 -36.62 12.85
N LYS A 478 -20.73 -35.61 13.68
CA LYS A 478 -21.09 -35.63 15.11
C LYS A 478 -20.80 -36.92 15.92
N LEU A 479 -19.92 -36.81 16.90
CA LEU A 479 -20.27 -37.10 18.31
C LEU A 479 -19.19 -36.57 19.28
N ILE A 480 -19.64 -36.03 20.42
CA ILE A 480 -18.80 -35.68 21.57
C ILE A 480 -18.89 -36.83 22.57
N VAL A 481 -17.76 -37.30 23.10
CA VAL A 481 -17.63 -37.92 24.44
C VAL A 481 -16.14 -37.99 24.81
N PRO A 482 -15.74 -37.83 26.10
CA PRO A 482 -14.38 -37.45 26.47
C PRO A 482 -13.40 -38.61 26.66
N PHE A 483 -12.11 -38.35 26.47
CA PHE A 483 -11.05 -39.29 26.80
C PHE A 483 -10.75 -39.34 28.31
N THR A 484 -10.42 -40.53 28.79
CA THR A 484 -10.35 -40.88 30.21
C THR A 484 -9.00 -40.56 30.87
N HIS A 485 -9.04 -40.45 32.19
CA HIS A 485 -7.89 -40.13 33.04
C HIS A 485 -7.00 -41.36 33.27
N SER A 486 -5.68 -41.18 33.18
CA SER A 486 -4.70 -42.11 33.75
C SER A 486 -3.59 -41.32 34.45
N MET A 487 -3.09 -41.86 35.56
CA MET A 487 -2.14 -41.20 36.46
C MET A 487 -0.69 -41.40 35.93
N SER A 488 0.33 -40.60 36.26
CA SER A 488 0.49 -39.73 37.43
C SER A 488 1.27 -38.43 37.12
N GLU A 489 1.35 -37.57 38.15
CA GLU A 489 2.27 -36.43 38.35
C GLU A 489 1.90 -35.02 37.84
N SER A 490 2.07 -34.06 38.77
CA SER A 490 2.09 -32.60 38.63
C SER A 490 0.80 -31.84 38.25
N ARG A 491 0.39 -30.91 39.13
CA ARG A 491 -0.89 -30.16 39.12
C ARG A 491 -1.00 -29.05 38.05
N ARG A 492 -0.18 -29.03 37.00
CA ARG A 492 -0.17 -27.93 36.00
C ARG A 492 -1.22 -27.95 34.88
N PRO A 493 -1.68 -29.08 34.31
CA PRO A 493 -2.46 -29.02 33.06
C PRO A 493 -3.91 -28.51 33.22
N LYS A 494 -4.51 -28.65 34.41
CA LYS A 494 -5.94 -28.33 34.62
C LYS A 494 -6.25 -26.84 34.43
N LEU A 495 -5.50 -25.97 35.11
CA LEU A 495 -5.59 -24.51 34.99
C LEU A 495 -5.32 -24.01 33.56
N THR A 496 -4.51 -24.74 32.77
CA THR A 496 -4.25 -24.37 31.36
C THR A 496 -5.44 -24.71 30.47
N ALA A 497 -6.10 -25.85 30.68
CA ALA A 497 -7.29 -26.24 29.92
C ALA A 497 -8.51 -25.36 30.28
N GLU A 498 -8.73 -25.11 31.57
CA GLU A 498 -9.81 -24.22 32.07
C GLU A 498 -9.67 -22.81 31.47
N ARG A 499 -8.46 -22.23 31.51
CA ARG A 499 -8.16 -20.91 30.93
C ARG A 499 -8.25 -20.88 29.39
N GLN A 500 -7.99 -21.99 28.71
CA GLN A 500 -8.23 -22.08 27.26
C GLN A 500 -9.73 -22.10 26.94
N GLN A 501 -10.55 -22.80 27.73
CA GLN A 501 -12.00 -22.82 27.55
C GLN A 501 -12.63 -21.43 27.74
N GLU A 502 -12.21 -20.68 28.77
CA GLU A 502 -12.63 -19.27 28.98
C GLU A 502 -12.29 -18.38 27.77
N ASN A 503 -11.11 -18.57 27.16
CA ASN A 503 -10.69 -17.82 25.97
C ASN A 503 -11.56 -18.13 24.74
N TYR A 504 -11.92 -19.40 24.52
CA TYR A 504 -12.81 -19.80 23.42
C TYR A 504 -14.24 -19.27 23.62
N GLU A 505 -14.78 -19.31 24.84
CA GLU A 505 -16.13 -18.78 25.12
C GLU A 505 -16.19 -17.26 24.91
N PHE A 506 -15.19 -16.52 25.40
CA PHE A 506 -15.07 -15.08 25.20
C PHE A 506 -15.03 -14.70 23.72
N LEU A 507 -14.21 -15.39 22.92
CA LEU A 507 -14.19 -15.21 21.46
C LEU A 507 -15.54 -15.58 20.82
N SER A 508 -16.22 -16.62 21.31
CA SER A 508 -17.54 -17.02 20.84
C SER A 508 -18.56 -15.89 20.95
N ARG A 509 -18.57 -15.17 22.09
CA ARG A 509 -19.44 -13.99 22.28
C ARG A 509 -18.99 -12.81 21.42
N CYS A 510 -17.69 -12.50 21.36
CA CYS A 510 -17.17 -11.43 20.51
C CYS A 510 -17.46 -11.60 19.01
N ILE A 511 -17.77 -12.83 18.58
CA ILE A 511 -18.14 -13.17 17.20
C ILE A 511 -19.67 -13.25 17.02
N LYS A 512 -20.42 -13.71 18.03
CA LYS A 512 -21.89 -13.84 17.95
C LYS A 512 -22.64 -12.53 18.23
N GLU A 513 -22.07 -11.65 19.04
CA GLU A 513 -22.68 -10.37 19.41
C GLU A 513 -22.18 -9.23 18.50
N ASN A 514 -23.07 -8.33 18.10
CA ASN A 514 -22.68 -7.12 17.37
C ASN A 514 -22.13 -6.10 18.37
N LEU A 515 -20.80 -6.04 18.49
CA LEU A 515 -20.09 -5.12 19.39
C LEU A 515 -20.02 -3.69 18.85
N GLY A 516 -20.43 -3.43 17.60
CA GLY A 516 -20.45 -2.10 17.01
C GLY A 516 -19.07 -1.47 16.76
N PHE A 517 -19.02 -0.14 16.84
CA PHE A 517 -17.89 0.70 16.44
C PHE A 517 -17.66 1.82 17.46
N HIS A 518 -16.40 2.20 17.69
CA HIS A 518 -16.02 3.34 18.54
C HIS A 518 -15.14 4.29 17.72
N ASN A 519 -15.55 5.55 17.57
CA ASN A 519 -14.88 6.54 16.70
C ASN A 519 -14.61 6.02 15.27
N GLY A 520 -15.52 5.19 14.74
CA GLY A 520 -15.38 4.52 13.43
C GLY A 520 -14.42 3.33 13.39
N LYS A 521 -13.72 3.00 14.49
CA LYS A 521 -12.91 1.77 14.60
C LYS A 521 -13.83 0.57 14.92
N PRO A 522 -13.76 -0.56 14.20
CA PRO A 522 -14.55 -1.76 14.48
C PRO A 522 -14.09 -2.46 15.77
N LEU A 523 -15.00 -2.65 16.72
CA LEU A 523 -14.64 -3.08 18.08
C LEU A 523 -14.26 -4.55 18.17
N ALA A 524 -15.04 -5.46 17.55
CA ALA A 524 -14.75 -6.90 17.62
C ALA A 524 -13.38 -7.23 17.01
N ALA A 525 -13.04 -6.65 15.85
CA ALA A 525 -11.73 -6.79 15.23
C ALA A 525 -10.57 -6.41 16.16
N CYS A 526 -10.68 -5.28 16.86
CA CYS A 526 -9.62 -4.78 17.73
C CYS A 526 -9.52 -5.58 19.04
N ILE A 527 -10.65 -6.03 19.60
CA ILE A 527 -10.68 -6.88 20.80
C ILE A 527 -10.08 -8.26 20.48
N ILE A 528 -10.49 -8.89 19.37
CA ILE A 528 -9.92 -10.16 18.89
C ILE A 528 -8.40 -10.03 18.67
N TYR A 529 -7.94 -8.94 18.05
CA TYR A 529 -6.50 -8.69 17.88
C TYR A 529 -5.76 -8.55 19.22
N LYS A 530 -6.28 -7.75 20.17
CA LYS A 530 -5.68 -7.60 21.52
C LYS A 530 -5.62 -8.94 22.27
N CYS A 531 -6.66 -9.77 22.17
CA CYS A 531 -6.68 -11.12 22.76
C CYS A 531 -5.61 -12.04 22.15
N LEU A 532 -5.55 -12.15 20.82
CA LEU A 532 -4.55 -12.97 20.14
C LEU A 532 -3.11 -12.52 20.42
N HIS A 533 -2.89 -11.20 20.54
CA HIS A 533 -1.60 -10.62 20.93
C HIS A 533 -1.24 -10.96 22.38
N HIS A 534 -2.13 -10.70 23.35
CA HIS A 534 -1.88 -10.97 24.76
C HIS A 534 -1.68 -12.46 25.05
N TRP A 535 -2.43 -13.33 24.36
CA TRP A 535 -2.25 -14.79 24.43
C TRP A 535 -1.08 -15.31 23.57
N HIS A 536 -0.22 -14.44 23.03
CA HIS A 536 0.97 -14.76 22.22
C HIS A 536 0.67 -15.74 21.06
N SER A 537 -0.56 -15.72 20.53
CA SER A 537 -1.05 -16.74 19.60
C SER A 537 -0.36 -16.67 18.22
N PHE A 538 0.20 -15.50 17.87
CA PHE A 538 0.96 -15.31 16.63
C PHE A 538 2.36 -15.94 16.65
N GLU A 539 2.92 -16.16 17.85
CA GLU A 539 4.25 -16.74 18.07
C GLU A 539 4.19 -18.26 18.32
N SER A 540 3.00 -18.81 18.54
CA SER A 540 2.83 -20.25 18.80
C SER A 540 3.05 -21.11 17.55
N GLU A 541 3.76 -22.22 17.71
CA GLU A 541 3.93 -23.23 16.67
C GLU A 541 2.66 -24.07 16.44
N ARG A 542 1.72 -24.10 17.41
CA ARG A 542 0.43 -24.80 17.33
C ARG A 542 -0.67 -24.03 18.05
N THR A 543 -1.77 -23.76 17.38
CA THR A 543 -2.99 -23.17 17.97
C THR A 543 -4.19 -23.50 17.09
N ALA A 544 -5.35 -23.77 17.71
CA ALA A 544 -6.64 -23.94 17.03
C ALA A 544 -7.54 -22.70 17.16
N ILE A 545 -7.06 -21.64 17.84
CA ILE A 545 -7.81 -20.40 18.07
C ILE A 545 -8.09 -19.68 16.74
N PHE A 546 -7.14 -19.74 15.80
CA PHE A 546 -7.31 -19.16 14.46
C PHE A 546 -8.44 -19.83 13.67
N ASP A 547 -8.43 -21.15 13.58
CA ASP A 547 -9.50 -21.90 12.88
C ASP A 547 -10.87 -21.70 13.58
N TYR A 548 -10.90 -21.64 14.92
CA TYR A 548 -12.13 -21.35 15.67
C TYR A 548 -12.71 -19.96 15.35
N ILE A 549 -11.86 -18.93 15.22
CA ILE A 549 -12.31 -17.59 14.83
C ILE A 549 -12.87 -17.61 13.39
N ILE A 550 -12.18 -18.28 12.47
CA ILE A 550 -12.63 -18.41 11.07
C ILE A 550 -13.95 -19.18 10.98
N GLU A 551 -14.10 -20.30 11.69
CA GLU A 551 -15.34 -21.09 11.72
C GLU A 551 -16.49 -20.30 12.35
N GLY A 552 -16.28 -19.66 13.50
CA GLY A 552 -17.29 -18.83 14.15
C GLY A 552 -17.79 -17.68 13.28
N ILE A 553 -16.89 -16.95 12.61
CA ILE A 553 -17.27 -15.90 11.65
C ILE A 553 -18.06 -16.52 10.49
N ASN A 554 -17.60 -17.64 9.94
CA ASN A 554 -18.29 -18.33 8.85
C ASN A 554 -19.69 -18.86 9.23
N ASP A 555 -19.95 -19.18 10.50
CA ASP A 555 -21.28 -19.58 10.99
C ASP A 555 -22.21 -18.40 11.18
N VAL A 556 -21.73 -17.28 11.71
CA VAL A 556 -22.53 -16.03 11.81
C VAL A 556 -22.92 -15.52 10.41
N LEU A 557 -22.02 -15.67 9.42
CA LEU A 557 -22.31 -15.39 8.01
C LEU A 557 -23.32 -16.35 7.33
N LYS A 558 -23.67 -17.50 7.94
CA LYS A 558 -24.73 -18.41 7.45
C LYS A 558 -26.10 -18.13 8.07
N VAL A 559 -26.14 -17.55 9.27
CA VAL A 559 -27.34 -17.48 10.13
C VAL A 559 -27.85 -16.05 10.31
N GLY A 560 -26.97 -15.05 10.22
CA GLY A 560 -27.33 -13.64 10.41
C GLY A 560 -28.18 -13.04 9.28
N ALA A 561 -28.82 -11.91 9.57
CA ALA A 561 -29.58 -11.16 8.59
C ALA A 561 -28.63 -10.59 7.52
N GLU A 562 -28.68 -11.16 6.31
CA GLU A 562 -27.80 -10.87 5.16
C GLU A 562 -27.57 -9.36 4.94
N ASN A 563 -28.57 -8.54 5.22
CA ASN A 563 -28.53 -7.10 5.01
C ASN A 563 -27.56 -6.33 5.93
N GLU A 564 -27.49 -6.68 7.22
CA GLU A 564 -26.70 -5.96 8.24
C GLU A 564 -25.47 -6.74 8.69
N THR A 565 -25.57 -8.07 8.77
CA THR A 565 -24.48 -8.93 9.24
C THR A 565 -23.28 -8.92 8.28
N LEU A 566 -23.51 -8.84 6.95
CA LEU A 566 -22.42 -8.87 5.98
C LEU A 566 -21.59 -7.56 5.98
N PRO A 567 -22.16 -6.34 5.94
CA PRO A 567 -21.37 -5.10 6.06
C PRO A 567 -20.58 -5.00 7.37
N TYR A 568 -21.18 -5.34 8.52
CA TYR A 568 -20.49 -5.37 9.82
C TYR A 568 -19.26 -6.28 9.80
N TRP A 569 -19.40 -7.50 9.26
CA TRP A 569 -18.28 -8.44 9.17
C TRP A 569 -17.26 -8.09 8.10
N LEU A 570 -17.62 -7.38 7.02
CA LEU A 570 -16.65 -6.85 6.06
C LEU A 570 -15.72 -5.82 6.75
N SER A 571 -16.27 -4.90 7.52
CA SER A 571 -15.49 -3.92 8.30
C SER A 571 -14.60 -4.60 9.34
N ASN A 572 -15.13 -5.57 10.09
CA ASN A 572 -14.36 -6.26 11.13
C ASN A 572 -13.25 -7.17 10.57
N THR A 573 -13.54 -7.99 9.57
CA THR A 573 -12.52 -8.89 8.97
C THR A 573 -11.42 -8.13 8.26
N SER A 574 -11.74 -7.07 7.52
CA SER A 574 -10.73 -6.26 6.82
C SER A 574 -9.86 -5.43 7.78
N ALA A 575 -10.42 -4.91 8.88
CA ALA A 575 -9.65 -4.27 9.93
C ALA A 575 -8.72 -5.25 10.66
N LEU A 576 -9.20 -6.46 11.01
CA LEU A 576 -8.37 -7.50 11.61
C LEU A 576 -7.23 -7.93 10.66
N LEU A 577 -7.52 -8.10 9.36
CA LEU A 577 -6.51 -8.39 8.34
C LEU A 577 -5.46 -7.28 8.24
N CYS A 578 -5.87 -6.01 8.26
CA CYS A 578 -5.00 -4.84 8.25
C CYS A 578 -4.08 -4.77 9.50
N LEU A 579 -4.63 -5.04 10.69
CA LEU A 579 -3.85 -5.11 11.94
C LEU A 579 -2.78 -6.21 11.87
N LEU A 580 -3.10 -7.38 11.30
CA LEU A 580 -2.13 -8.46 11.08
C LEU A 580 -1.10 -8.11 9.99
N GLN A 581 -1.52 -7.47 8.89
CA GLN A 581 -0.62 -7.07 7.80
C GLN A 581 0.49 -6.12 8.27
N LYS A 582 0.17 -5.18 9.17
CA LYS A 582 1.10 -4.13 9.61
C LYS A 582 2.02 -4.55 10.78
N ASN A 583 1.59 -5.52 11.60
CA ASN A 583 2.34 -5.95 12.79
C ASN A 583 3.14 -7.26 12.62
N LEU A 584 2.70 -8.19 11.77
CA LEU A 584 3.38 -9.48 11.55
C LEU A 584 4.50 -9.36 10.51
N ARG A 585 5.72 -9.76 10.86
CA ARG A 585 6.83 -9.88 9.90
C ARG A 585 6.70 -11.13 9.04
N SER A 586 6.56 -10.94 7.73
CA SER A 586 6.68 -12.02 6.76
C SER A 586 8.15 -12.29 6.41
N ASN A 587 8.81 -13.16 7.16
CA ASN A 587 10.11 -13.73 6.76
C ASN A 587 9.93 -14.53 5.46
N GLY A 588 10.51 -14.05 4.36
CA GLY A 588 10.39 -14.63 3.03
C GLY A 588 11.14 -15.95 2.90
N PHE A 589 10.47 -17.08 3.18
CA PHE A 589 11.02 -18.44 3.20
C PHE A 589 11.46 -19.01 1.81
N LEU A 590 11.76 -18.14 0.83
CA LEU A 590 12.10 -18.51 -0.56
C LEU A 590 13.31 -17.74 -1.12
N SER A 591 14.23 -17.28 -0.26
CA SER A 591 15.53 -16.71 -0.66
C SER A 591 16.71 -17.29 0.13
N ALA A 592 16.84 -18.62 0.10
CA ALA A 592 18.07 -19.31 0.49
C ALA A 592 18.81 -19.77 -0.79
N GLY A 593 19.88 -19.07 -1.17
CA GLY A 593 20.76 -19.47 -2.28
C GLY A 593 21.58 -18.33 -2.88
N THR A 594 22.92 -18.46 -2.87
CA THR A 594 23.94 -17.49 -3.35
C THR A 594 23.88 -16.09 -2.71
N GLN A 595 24.91 -15.58 -2.02
CA GLN A 595 26.36 -15.73 -2.24
C GLN A 595 27.15 -15.88 -0.91
N ARG A 596 28.33 -16.51 -0.99
CA ARG A 596 29.42 -16.46 0.02
C ARG A 596 30.63 -15.72 -0.58
N SER A 597 31.48 -15.17 0.29
CA SER A 597 32.86 -14.67 0.04
C SER A 597 33.05 -13.21 -0.44
N GLY A 598 34.17 -12.62 0.01
CA GLY A 598 34.73 -11.33 -0.45
C GLY A 598 34.59 -10.16 0.53
N GLY A 599 35.64 -9.86 1.32
CA GLY A 599 35.65 -8.74 2.29
C GLY A 599 36.67 -7.62 1.97
N ASN A 600 36.43 -6.44 2.56
CA ASN A 600 37.31 -5.26 2.70
C ASN A 600 37.92 -4.64 1.41
N THR A 601 37.64 -3.38 1.06
CA THR A 601 38.16 -2.18 1.75
C THR A 601 37.55 -0.88 1.17
N GLY A 602 37.62 0.25 1.90
CA GLY A 602 37.52 1.60 1.33
C GLY A 602 36.23 2.41 1.63
N LEU A 603 36.41 3.67 2.03
CA LEU A 603 35.37 4.71 2.16
C LEU A 603 35.21 5.52 0.83
N PRO A 604 34.24 6.45 0.69
CA PRO A 604 32.81 6.33 1.01
C PRO A 604 31.88 6.92 -0.09
N GLY A 605 30.60 6.51 -0.11
CA GLY A 605 29.51 7.44 -0.47
C GLY A 605 28.42 6.99 -1.46
N ARG A 606 27.37 7.83 -1.50
CA ARG A 606 26.19 7.81 -2.40
C ARG A 606 25.28 6.57 -2.32
N VAL A 607 24.35 6.63 -1.36
CA VAL A 607 23.10 5.86 -1.36
C VAL A 607 22.35 6.03 -2.69
N SER A 608 22.02 4.92 -3.35
CA SER A 608 21.09 4.88 -4.48
C SER A 608 19.70 4.46 -4.00
N TYR A 609 18.65 5.17 -4.43
CA TYR A 609 17.28 4.97 -3.95
C TYR A 609 16.51 3.96 -4.83
N GLY A 610 16.15 2.82 -4.25
CA GLY A 610 15.06 1.94 -4.73
C GLY A 610 13.76 2.25 -3.97
N LEU A 611 12.60 2.11 -4.62
CA LEU A 611 11.31 2.63 -4.14
C LEU A 611 10.92 2.11 -2.74
N LYS A 612 10.83 3.03 -1.77
CA LYS A 612 9.92 2.91 -0.61
C LYS A 612 8.65 3.72 -0.88
N SER A 613 7.55 3.35 -0.21
CA SER A 613 6.25 4.04 -0.28
C SER A 613 6.37 5.57 -0.06
N PRO A 614 5.62 6.42 -0.80
CA PRO A 614 5.77 7.87 -0.74
C PRO A 614 5.14 8.56 0.48
N PHE A 615 4.82 7.84 1.56
CA PHE A 615 4.28 8.40 2.81
C PHE A 615 5.05 7.94 4.07
N LYS A 616 6.12 8.66 4.42
CA LYS A 616 6.58 8.91 5.81
C LYS A 616 7.59 10.08 5.76
N TYR A 617 7.06 11.30 5.86
CA TYR A 617 7.85 12.55 5.95
C TYR A 617 7.19 13.61 6.86
N LEU A 618 6.62 13.14 7.97
CA LEU A 618 6.38 13.92 9.18
C LEU A 618 6.75 13.01 10.36
N GLY A 619 7.24 13.59 11.46
CA GLY A 619 7.80 12.83 12.57
C GLY A 619 6.73 12.26 13.50
N PHE A 620 6.74 10.95 13.68
CA PHE A 620 6.21 10.28 14.88
C PHE A 620 7.01 8.99 15.07
N GLU A 621 7.42 8.70 16.30
CA GLU A 621 8.03 7.42 16.64
C GLU A 621 6.92 6.39 16.87
N ASP A 622 7.05 5.25 16.20
CA ASP A 622 6.00 4.23 16.07
C ASP A 622 6.34 3.10 17.04
N GLY A 623 5.89 3.22 18.29
CA GLY A 623 6.34 2.41 19.43
C GLY A 623 5.86 0.96 19.47
N MET A 624 5.48 0.38 18.34
CA MET A 624 4.89 -0.96 18.25
C MET A 624 5.95 -2.00 17.83
N SER A 625 6.25 -2.95 18.70
CA SER A 625 7.23 -4.01 18.43
C SER A 625 6.69 -5.01 17.39
N HIS A 626 7.29 -5.02 16.19
CA HIS A 626 6.98 -6.01 15.15
C HIS A 626 7.15 -7.45 15.64
N ILE A 627 6.16 -8.31 15.33
CA ILE A 627 6.06 -9.68 15.85
C ILE A 627 6.59 -10.67 14.80
N ASP A 628 7.42 -11.62 15.21
CA ASP A 628 7.95 -12.70 14.34
C ASP A 628 6.93 -13.86 14.24
N ALA A 629 6.08 -13.77 13.23
CA ALA A 629 4.95 -14.68 13.01
C ALA A 629 5.36 -16.12 12.68
N ARG A 630 4.74 -17.11 13.36
CA ARG A 630 4.86 -18.52 13.00
C ARG A 630 3.83 -18.93 11.94
N TYR A 631 4.03 -20.12 11.34
CA TYR A 631 3.22 -20.64 10.23
C TYR A 631 1.68 -20.58 10.47
N PRO A 632 1.13 -20.91 11.66
CA PRO A 632 -0.31 -20.80 11.90
C PRO A 632 -0.85 -19.37 11.73
N ALA A 633 -0.08 -18.34 12.09
CA ALA A 633 -0.48 -16.94 11.93
C ALA A 633 -0.44 -16.48 10.46
N ILE A 634 0.47 -17.05 9.66
CA ILE A 634 0.53 -16.82 8.20
C ILE A 634 -0.68 -17.47 7.52
N LEU A 635 -1.04 -18.69 7.93
CA LEU A 635 -2.25 -19.37 7.44
C LEU A 635 -3.52 -18.62 7.84
N PHE A 636 -3.62 -18.14 9.08
CA PHE A 636 -4.74 -17.31 9.56
C PHE A 636 -4.92 -16.03 8.74
N LYS A 637 -3.81 -15.36 8.38
CA LYS A 637 -3.84 -14.20 7.47
C LYS A 637 -4.42 -14.57 6.09
N GLN A 638 -4.08 -15.74 5.54
CA GLN A 638 -4.64 -16.22 4.26
C GLN A 638 -6.14 -16.60 4.39
N GLN A 639 -6.53 -17.25 5.48
CA GLN A 639 -7.94 -17.57 5.77
C GLN A 639 -8.78 -16.30 5.93
N LEU A 640 -8.27 -15.26 6.61
CA LEU A 640 -8.93 -13.95 6.73
C LEU A 640 -9.04 -13.23 5.39
N THR A 641 -8.02 -13.29 4.52
CA THR A 641 -8.12 -12.78 3.14
C THR A 641 -9.30 -13.42 2.42
N ALA A 642 -9.35 -14.76 2.36
CA ALA A 642 -10.43 -15.49 1.70
C ALA A 642 -11.81 -15.22 2.36
N CYS A 643 -11.83 -14.90 3.66
CA CYS A 643 -13.04 -14.48 4.37
C CYS A 643 -13.53 -13.10 3.91
N VAL A 644 -12.63 -12.09 3.80
CA VAL A 644 -12.96 -10.76 3.26
C VAL A 644 -13.49 -10.86 1.82
N GLU A 645 -12.81 -11.63 0.97
CA GLU A 645 -13.23 -11.88 -0.42
C GLU A 645 -14.61 -12.54 -0.49
N LYS A 646 -14.86 -13.55 0.34
CA LYS A 646 -16.15 -14.24 0.45
C LYS A 646 -17.27 -13.30 0.91
N ILE A 647 -17.04 -12.48 1.94
CA ILE A 647 -18.04 -11.53 2.44
C ILE A 647 -18.37 -10.49 1.37
N PHE A 648 -17.36 -9.95 0.69
CA PHE A 648 -17.55 -9.01 -0.41
C PHE A 648 -18.34 -9.63 -1.57
N GLY A 649 -18.05 -10.88 -1.95
CA GLY A 649 -18.79 -11.64 -2.94
C GLY A 649 -20.27 -11.83 -2.57
N LEU A 650 -20.56 -12.23 -1.32
CA LEU A 650 -21.93 -12.39 -0.82
C LEU A 650 -22.72 -11.07 -0.88
N ILE A 651 -22.12 -9.96 -0.46
CA ILE A 651 -22.73 -8.62 -0.53
C ILE A 651 -23.05 -8.25 -1.99
N ARG A 652 -22.07 -8.40 -2.89
CA ARG A 652 -22.22 -8.15 -4.33
C ARG A 652 -23.36 -8.97 -4.94
N ASP A 653 -23.40 -10.27 -4.66
CA ASP A 653 -24.36 -11.18 -5.31
C ASP A 653 -25.78 -10.98 -4.75
N ASN A 654 -25.93 -10.61 -3.49
CA ASN A 654 -27.19 -10.17 -2.92
C ASN A 654 -27.69 -8.84 -3.52
N ILE A 655 -26.80 -7.86 -3.73
CA ILE A 655 -27.16 -6.61 -4.41
C ILE A 655 -27.60 -6.88 -5.86
N LYS A 656 -26.90 -7.77 -6.58
CA LYS A 656 -27.31 -8.21 -7.93
C LYS A 656 -28.71 -8.84 -7.92
N LYS A 657 -28.99 -9.71 -6.95
CA LYS A 657 -30.29 -10.40 -6.74
C LYS A 657 -31.43 -9.41 -6.45
N GLU A 658 -31.24 -8.42 -5.59
CA GLU A 658 -32.25 -7.40 -5.29
C GLU A 658 -32.44 -6.37 -6.43
N LEU A 659 -31.37 -6.00 -7.14
CA LEU A 659 -31.39 -4.99 -8.19
C LEU A 659 -31.89 -5.53 -9.55
N SER A 660 -31.71 -6.83 -9.83
CA SER A 660 -32.17 -7.50 -11.06
C SER A 660 -33.64 -7.22 -11.43
N PRO A 661 -34.64 -7.44 -10.55
CA PRO A 661 -36.04 -7.16 -10.87
C PRO A 661 -36.32 -5.67 -11.10
N LEU A 662 -35.60 -4.76 -10.43
CA LEU A 662 -35.76 -3.31 -10.62
C LEU A 662 -35.27 -2.88 -12.01
N LEU A 663 -34.13 -3.40 -12.46
CA LEU A 663 -33.58 -3.15 -13.81
C LEU A 663 -34.46 -3.74 -14.91
N ALA A 664 -35.07 -4.91 -14.68
CA ALA A 664 -36.00 -5.53 -15.62
C ALA A 664 -37.26 -4.67 -15.89
N LEU A 665 -37.65 -3.82 -14.91
CA LEU A 665 -38.76 -2.88 -15.03
C LEU A 665 -38.37 -1.56 -15.73
N CYS A 666 -37.19 -1.01 -15.43
CA CYS A 666 -36.77 0.33 -15.89
C CYS A 666 -36.36 0.42 -17.38
N ILE A 667 -36.23 -0.73 -18.06
CA ILE A 667 -35.82 -0.81 -19.48
C ILE A 667 -36.97 -0.63 -20.48
N GLN A 668 -38.22 -0.49 -20.01
CA GLN A 668 -39.39 -0.20 -20.87
C GLN A 668 -40.24 0.93 -20.29
N VAL A 669 -40.63 1.90 -21.13
CA VAL A 669 -41.57 2.99 -20.75
C VAL A 669 -42.85 2.41 -20.13
N PRO A 670 -43.24 2.83 -18.90
CA PRO A 670 -44.49 2.40 -18.26
C PRO A 670 -45.72 2.60 -19.17
N LYS A 671 -46.48 1.51 -19.38
CA LYS A 671 -47.64 1.51 -20.31
C LYS A 671 -48.68 2.60 -19.96
N ASN A 672 -48.84 2.92 -18.68
CA ASN A 672 -49.75 3.96 -18.19
C ASN A 672 -49.46 5.35 -18.78
N ALA A 673 -48.19 5.67 -19.09
CA ALA A 673 -47.82 6.97 -19.68
C ALA A 673 -48.37 7.16 -21.11
N ARG A 674 -48.62 6.06 -21.85
CA ARG A 674 -49.06 6.11 -23.26
C ARG A 674 -50.52 6.53 -23.43
N MET A 675 -51.35 6.46 -22.38
CA MET A 675 -52.77 6.82 -22.43
C MET A 675 -53.01 8.34 -22.36
N LEU A 676 -52.11 9.12 -21.75
CA LEU A 676 -52.32 10.55 -21.46
C LEU A 676 -51.77 11.49 -22.55
N ALA A 677 -50.91 11.01 -23.45
CA ALA A 677 -50.40 11.81 -24.59
C ALA A 677 -51.48 12.16 -25.64
N GLY A 678 -52.74 11.74 -25.44
CA GLY A 678 -53.80 11.72 -26.44
C GLY A 678 -54.85 12.84 -26.40
N LYS A 679 -54.76 13.86 -25.53
CA LYS A 679 -55.58 15.10 -25.60
C LYS A 679 -55.21 16.17 -24.56
N SER A 680 -54.67 17.31 -25.01
CA SER A 680 -55.17 18.67 -24.72
C SER A 680 -54.20 19.76 -25.19
N ARG A 681 -54.74 20.91 -25.63
CA ARG A 681 -54.00 22.16 -25.89
C ARG A 681 -54.52 23.21 -24.92
N SER A 682 -53.80 23.46 -23.82
CA SER A 682 -54.09 24.55 -22.88
C SER A 682 -52.77 25.11 -22.31
N PRO A 683 -52.36 26.34 -22.66
CA PRO A 683 -51.16 26.96 -22.09
C PRO A 683 -51.49 27.70 -20.78
N GLY A 684 -51.25 27.06 -19.63
CA GLY A 684 -51.42 27.69 -18.32
C GLY A 684 -51.67 26.69 -17.20
N GLY A 685 -50.61 26.29 -16.50
CA GLY A 685 -50.67 25.42 -15.32
C GLY A 685 -49.30 25.26 -14.69
N LEU A 686 -49.23 25.19 -13.35
CA LEU A 686 -47.98 24.95 -12.63
C LEU A 686 -47.47 23.51 -12.88
N PRO A 687 -46.16 23.25 -12.74
CA PRO A 687 -45.60 21.91 -12.94
C PRO A 687 -46.16 20.91 -11.94
N GLN A 688 -47.16 20.15 -12.37
CA GLN A 688 -47.76 19.06 -11.62
C GLN A 688 -46.73 17.92 -11.49
N GLN A 689 -46.48 17.47 -10.26
CA GLN A 689 -45.44 16.48 -9.99
C GLN A 689 -45.75 15.17 -10.73
N SER A 690 -44.81 14.73 -11.56
CA SER A 690 -44.90 13.47 -12.30
C SER A 690 -44.92 12.27 -11.35
N PRO A 691 -45.66 11.19 -11.66
CA PRO A 691 -45.65 9.98 -10.86
C PRO A 691 -44.22 9.41 -10.76
N SER A 692 -43.86 8.91 -9.57
CA SER A 692 -42.49 8.47 -9.26
C SER A 692 -41.92 7.57 -10.35
N SER A 693 -40.76 7.96 -10.88
CA SER A 693 -40.04 7.24 -11.92
C SER A 693 -39.65 5.86 -11.40
N GLN A 694 -39.65 4.83 -12.25
CA GLN A 694 -39.10 3.52 -11.85
C GLN A 694 -37.61 3.64 -11.46
N TRP A 695 -36.90 4.62 -12.05
CA TRP A 695 -35.54 4.99 -11.70
C TRP A 695 -35.41 5.60 -10.29
N ASP A 696 -36.44 6.26 -9.74
CA ASP A 696 -36.46 6.70 -8.33
C ASP A 696 -36.29 5.49 -7.38
N ILE A 697 -36.81 4.32 -7.76
CA ILE A 697 -36.73 3.11 -6.93
C ILE A 697 -35.29 2.58 -6.91
N ILE A 698 -34.60 2.61 -8.05
CA ILE A 698 -33.17 2.30 -8.14
C ILE A 698 -32.34 3.32 -7.34
N ILE A 699 -32.66 4.61 -7.43
CA ILE A 699 -31.94 5.67 -6.70
C ILE A 699 -32.16 5.55 -5.18
N LYS A 700 -33.38 5.23 -4.73
CA LYS A 700 -33.67 4.91 -3.33
C LYS A 700 -32.92 3.66 -2.86
N PHE A 701 -32.87 2.62 -3.68
CA PHE A 701 -32.08 1.42 -3.41
C PHE A 701 -30.57 1.73 -3.25
N LEU A 702 -30.00 2.52 -4.18
CA LEU A 702 -28.59 2.93 -4.12
C LEU A 702 -28.28 3.84 -2.92
N ASN A 703 -29.20 4.72 -2.52
CA ASN A 703 -29.09 5.48 -1.26
C ASN A 703 -29.08 4.53 -0.06
N ASN A 704 -30.11 3.69 0.10
CA ASN A 704 -30.22 2.75 1.21
C ASN A 704 -29.01 1.82 1.33
N LEU A 705 -28.42 1.41 0.19
CA LEU A 705 -27.16 0.66 0.15
C LEU A 705 -25.97 1.49 0.65
N MET A 706 -25.80 2.71 0.15
CA MET A 706 -24.73 3.63 0.57
C MET A 706 -24.80 3.98 2.06
N ASP A 707 -26.00 4.24 2.57
CA ASP A 707 -26.22 4.60 3.96
C ASP A 707 -25.91 3.41 4.88
N ARG A 708 -26.42 2.20 4.57
CA ARG A 708 -26.14 0.99 5.35
C ARG A 708 -24.65 0.61 5.38
N LEU A 709 -23.92 0.83 4.28
CA LEU A 709 -22.46 0.64 4.23
C LEU A 709 -21.70 1.67 5.07
N ARG A 710 -22.20 2.92 5.16
CA ARG A 710 -21.63 3.99 5.99
C ARG A 710 -21.93 3.81 7.48
N GLU A 711 -23.14 3.39 7.83
CA GLU A 711 -23.53 3.03 9.21
C GLU A 711 -22.66 1.90 9.78
N ASN A 712 -22.29 0.94 8.94
CA ASN A 712 -21.37 -0.15 9.28
C ASN A 712 -19.88 0.22 9.09
N HIS A 713 -19.57 1.51 8.92
CA HIS A 713 -18.21 2.06 8.75
C HIS A 713 -17.33 1.28 7.74
N VAL A 714 -17.93 0.76 6.66
CA VAL A 714 -17.20 0.00 5.63
C VAL A 714 -16.16 0.90 4.96
N PRO A 715 -14.87 0.51 4.91
CA PRO A 715 -13.84 1.33 4.28
C PRO A 715 -14.23 1.75 2.86
N SER A 716 -14.08 3.04 2.55
CA SER A 716 -14.54 3.64 1.28
C SER A 716 -13.93 2.97 0.03
N PHE A 717 -12.76 2.34 0.18
CA PHE A 717 -12.19 1.42 -0.79
C PHE A 717 -13.16 0.32 -1.25
N PHE A 718 -13.75 -0.44 -0.32
CA PHE A 718 -14.68 -1.52 -0.65
C PHE A 718 -16.01 -0.98 -1.17
N ILE A 719 -16.53 0.11 -0.57
CA ILE A 719 -17.74 0.78 -1.06
C ILE A 719 -17.56 1.16 -2.54
N ARG A 720 -16.44 1.82 -2.89
CA ARG A 720 -16.14 2.20 -4.27
C ARG A 720 -16.01 1.00 -5.20
N LYS A 721 -15.30 -0.05 -4.80
CA LYS A 721 -15.19 -1.29 -5.59
C LYS A 721 -16.56 -1.96 -5.82
N LEU A 722 -17.42 -1.95 -4.81
CA LEU A 722 -18.77 -2.49 -4.86
C LEU A 722 -19.68 -1.66 -5.77
N ILE A 723 -19.70 -0.32 -5.61
CA ILE A 723 -20.46 0.59 -6.48
C ILE A 723 -20.00 0.49 -7.94
N THR A 724 -18.70 0.35 -8.21
CA THR A 724 -18.22 0.08 -9.58
C THR A 724 -18.79 -1.23 -10.14
N GLN A 725 -18.76 -2.34 -9.40
CA GLN A 725 -19.38 -3.60 -9.86
C GLN A 725 -20.91 -3.52 -9.99
N VAL A 726 -21.59 -2.74 -9.15
CA VAL A 726 -23.03 -2.48 -9.28
C VAL A 726 -23.33 -1.72 -10.57
N PHE A 727 -22.57 -0.67 -10.90
CA PHE A 727 -22.77 0.11 -12.12
C PHE A 727 -22.38 -0.68 -13.39
N SER A 728 -21.39 -1.57 -13.31
CA SER A 728 -21.07 -2.52 -14.39
C SER A 728 -22.17 -3.57 -14.58
N PHE A 729 -22.79 -4.04 -13.49
CA PHE A 729 -23.97 -4.92 -13.56
C PHE A 729 -25.22 -4.23 -14.12
N ILE A 730 -25.46 -2.95 -13.77
CA ILE A 730 -26.50 -2.10 -14.37
C ILE A 730 -26.27 -1.98 -15.89
N ASN A 731 -25.02 -1.69 -16.30
CA ASN A 731 -24.64 -1.63 -17.71
C ASN A 731 -24.97 -2.94 -18.45
N MET A 732 -24.46 -4.07 -17.95
CA MET A 732 -24.65 -5.41 -18.52
C MET A 732 -26.13 -5.76 -18.62
N SER A 733 -26.89 -5.63 -17.53
CA SER A 733 -28.30 -6.05 -17.47
C SER A 733 -29.21 -5.24 -18.39
N LEU A 734 -29.01 -3.92 -18.47
CA LEU A 734 -29.78 -3.05 -19.36
C LEU A 734 -29.39 -3.25 -20.83
N PHE A 735 -28.08 -3.37 -21.13
CA PHE A 735 -27.57 -3.55 -22.49
C PHE A 735 -27.95 -4.92 -23.07
N ASN A 736 -27.82 -6.00 -22.29
CA ASN A 736 -28.29 -7.32 -22.69
C ASN A 736 -29.83 -7.34 -22.84
N SER A 737 -30.57 -6.70 -21.92
CA SER A 737 -32.03 -6.56 -22.06
C SER A 737 -32.45 -5.82 -23.33
N LEU A 738 -31.69 -4.80 -23.75
CA LEU A 738 -31.88 -4.06 -24.99
C LEU A 738 -31.58 -4.93 -26.22
N LEU A 739 -30.51 -5.73 -26.17
CA LEU A 739 -30.07 -6.61 -27.26
C LEU A 739 -30.95 -7.85 -27.49
N LEU A 740 -31.75 -8.22 -26.51
CA LEU A 740 -32.65 -9.38 -26.54
C LEU A 740 -34.11 -9.02 -26.90
N ARG A 741 -34.56 -7.77 -26.65
CA ARG A 741 -35.95 -7.34 -26.83
C ARG A 741 -36.12 -6.26 -27.89
N ARG A 742 -36.88 -6.56 -28.94
CA ARG A 742 -37.12 -5.63 -30.06
C ARG A 742 -37.89 -4.39 -29.62
N GLU A 743 -38.85 -4.56 -28.74
CA GLU A 743 -39.70 -3.50 -28.19
C GLU A 743 -38.97 -2.52 -27.26
N CYS A 744 -37.75 -2.86 -26.82
CA CYS A 744 -36.86 -1.93 -26.11
C CYS A 744 -36.06 -1.02 -27.07
N CYS A 745 -35.91 -1.42 -28.34
CA CYS A 745 -35.16 -0.69 -29.36
C CYS A 745 -36.04 0.31 -30.13
N SER A 746 -36.55 1.35 -29.46
CA SER A 746 -37.30 2.45 -30.11
C SER A 746 -36.74 3.82 -29.75
N PHE A 747 -37.22 4.89 -30.43
CA PHE A 747 -36.78 6.25 -30.13
C PHE A 747 -37.31 6.70 -28.76
N SER A 748 -38.61 6.50 -28.49
CA SER A 748 -39.19 6.90 -27.20
C SER A 748 -38.62 6.13 -26.01
N ASN A 749 -38.30 4.84 -26.19
CA ASN A 749 -37.64 4.04 -25.17
C ASN A 749 -36.17 4.47 -24.97
N GLY A 750 -35.50 4.89 -26.04
CA GLY A 750 -34.19 5.53 -25.97
C GLY A 750 -34.22 6.82 -25.13
N GLU A 751 -35.16 7.73 -25.37
CA GLU A 751 -35.32 8.97 -24.57
C GLU A 751 -35.56 8.67 -23.09
N TYR A 752 -36.37 7.66 -22.78
CA TYR A 752 -36.67 7.25 -21.41
C TYR A 752 -35.45 6.70 -20.67
N VAL A 753 -34.74 5.72 -21.25
CA VAL A 753 -33.54 5.14 -20.62
C VAL A 753 -32.41 6.18 -20.55
N LYS A 754 -32.29 7.07 -21.53
CA LYS A 754 -31.32 8.19 -21.50
C LYS A 754 -31.58 9.12 -20.31
N SER A 755 -32.84 9.37 -19.99
CA SER A 755 -33.24 10.23 -18.87
C SER A 755 -32.89 9.58 -17.53
N GLY A 756 -33.24 8.31 -17.32
CA GLY A 756 -32.86 7.56 -16.12
C GLY A 756 -31.34 7.40 -15.93
N LEU A 757 -30.58 7.23 -17.01
CA LEU A 757 -29.12 7.24 -16.96
C LEU A 757 -28.54 8.60 -16.52
N ALA A 758 -29.20 9.72 -16.82
CA ALA A 758 -28.79 11.05 -16.36
C ALA A 758 -29.16 11.29 -14.87
N GLU A 759 -30.24 10.67 -14.38
CA GLU A 759 -30.54 10.64 -12.93
C GLU A 759 -29.48 9.82 -12.17
N LEU A 760 -28.97 8.73 -12.75
CA LEU A 760 -27.83 7.97 -12.22
C LEU A 760 -26.49 8.76 -12.32
N GLU A 761 -26.24 9.53 -13.38
CA GLU A 761 -25.08 10.43 -13.48
C GLU A 761 -25.07 11.45 -12.33
N LYS A 762 -26.23 12.07 -12.08
CA LYS A 762 -26.45 12.99 -10.96
C LYS A 762 -26.25 12.30 -9.60
N TRP A 763 -26.67 11.05 -9.45
CA TRP A 763 -26.44 10.27 -8.23
C TRP A 763 -24.94 10.02 -7.97
N ILE A 764 -24.18 9.61 -8.98
CA ILE A 764 -22.72 9.45 -8.87
C ILE A 764 -22.06 10.77 -8.44
N GLY A 765 -22.45 11.89 -9.04
CA GLY A 765 -21.93 13.22 -8.67
C GLY A 765 -22.20 13.61 -7.22
N ASN A 766 -23.36 13.21 -6.67
CA ASN A 766 -23.73 13.45 -5.28
C ASN A 766 -23.04 12.50 -4.28
N ALA A 767 -22.69 11.27 -4.68
CA ALA A 767 -22.16 10.23 -3.80
C ALA A 767 -20.70 10.47 -3.32
N THR A 768 -20.06 11.52 -3.85
CA THR A 768 -18.65 11.92 -3.72
C THR A 768 -17.63 10.97 -4.37
N GLU A 769 -16.53 11.54 -4.86
CA GLU A 769 -15.48 10.84 -5.60
C GLU A 769 -14.83 9.70 -4.79
N GLU A 770 -14.82 9.82 -3.46
CA GLU A 770 -14.27 8.81 -2.56
C GLU A 770 -15.02 7.47 -2.65
N PHE A 771 -16.36 7.52 -2.69
CA PHE A 771 -17.22 6.33 -2.66
C PHE A 771 -17.73 5.90 -4.04
N ALA A 772 -17.85 6.80 -5.02
CA ALA A 772 -18.35 6.45 -6.35
C ALA A 772 -17.25 6.41 -7.42
N GLY A 773 -16.18 7.19 -7.28
CA GLY A 773 -15.02 7.21 -8.18
C GLY A 773 -15.37 7.20 -9.67
N THR A 774 -14.77 6.26 -10.41
CA THR A 774 -14.88 6.14 -11.87
C THR A 774 -16.14 5.41 -12.37
N SER A 775 -17.10 5.08 -11.50
CA SER A 775 -18.23 4.17 -11.81
C SER A 775 -19.14 4.65 -12.96
N TRP A 776 -19.05 5.92 -13.37
CA TRP A 776 -19.77 6.47 -14.53
C TRP A 776 -19.28 5.91 -15.88
N HIS A 777 -18.03 5.44 -15.94
CA HIS A 777 -17.46 4.82 -17.14
C HIS A 777 -17.96 3.38 -17.36
N GLU A 778 -18.42 2.69 -16.32
CA GLU A 778 -18.97 1.33 -16.43
C GLU A 778 -20.24 1.31 -17.31
N LEU A 779 -21.05 2.38 -17.26
CA LEU A 779 -22.27 2.53 -18.07
C LEU A 779 -22.02 2.81 -19.56
N ASN A 780 -20.79 2.75 -20.05
CA ASN A 780 -20.44 3.15 -21.43
C ASN A 780 -21.21 2.39 -22.52
N TYR A 781 -21.46 1.08 -22.37
CA TYR A 781 -22.14 0.30 -23.42
C TYR A 781 -23.62 0.70 -23.53
N ILE A 782 -24.36 0.75 -22.42
CA ILE A 782 -25.76 1.18 -22.45
C ILE A 782 -25.89 2.66 -22.85
N ARG A 783 -24.98 3.53 -22.40
CA ARG A 783 -24.95 4.96 -22.78
C ARG A 783 -24.76 5.16 -24.28
N GLN A 784 -23.83 4.43 -24.91
CA GLN A 784 -23.61 4.53 -26.37
C GLN A 784 -24.77 3.93 -27.16
N ALA A 785 -25.29 2.76 -26.75
CA ALA A 785 -26.43 2.12 -27.41
C ALA A 785 -27.69 3.01 -27.38
N VAL A 786 -28.00 3.60 -26.22
CA VAL A 786 -29.12 4.52 -26.04
C VAL A 786 -28.86 5.86 -26.73
N GLY A 787 -27.62 6.36 -26.70
CA GLY A 787 -27.18 7.52 -27.46
C GLY A 787 -27.48 7.36 -28.96
N PHE A 788 -27.11 6.23 -29.55
CA PHE A 788 -27.40 5.87 -30.94
C PHE A 788 -28.90 5.80 -31.24
N LEU A 789 -29.70 5.18 -30.36
CA LEU A 789 -31.16 5.09 -30.53
C LEU A 789 -31.83 6.48 -30.62
N VAL A 790 -31.33 7.48 -29.90
CA VAL A 790 -31.89 8.84 -29.84
C VAL A 790 -31.37 9.76 -30.97
N ILE A 791 -30.57 9.26 -31.93
CA ILE A 791 -30.15 10.05 -33.10
C ILE A 791 -31.31 10.22 -34.10
N HIS A 792 -31.69 11.47 -34.41
CA HIS A 792 -32.78 11.79 -35.35
C HIS A 792 -32.46 11.56 -36.84
N GLN A 793 -31.19 11.54 -37.26
CA GLN A 793 -30.80 11.46 -38.68
C GLN A 793 -29.83 10.31 -38.98
N LYS A 794 -30.11 9.11 -38.42
CA LYS A 794 -29.25 7.90 -38.52
C LYS A 794 -28.75 7.62 -39.95
N ARG A 795 -29.61 7.77 -40.96
CA ARG A 795 -29.27 7.52 -42.39
C ARG A 795 -28.22 8.45 -43.00
N LYS A 796 -27.87 9.57 -42.36
CA LYS A 796 -26.86 10.53 -42.84
C LYS A 796 -25.49 10.36 -42.17
N LYS A 797 -25.33 9.34 -41.33
CA LYS A 797 -24.07 9.03 -40.66
C LYS A 797 -23.42 7.83 -41.35
N SER A 798 -22.17 7.98 -41.74
CA SER A 798 -21.35 6.89 -42.26
C SER A 798 -21.10 5.82 -41.19
N LEU A 799 -20.76 4.60 -41.61
CA LEU A 799 -20.40 3.52 -40.70
C LEU A 799 -19.19 3.88 -39.82
N ASP A 800 -18.22 4.64 -40.34
CA ASP A 800 -17.06 5.11 -39.59
C ASP A 800 -17.42 6.17 -38.53
N GLU A 801 -18.29 7.13 -38.83
CA GLU A 801 -18.80 8.07 -37.81
C GLU A 801 -19.60 7.35 -36.72
N ILE A 802 -20.35 6.30 -37.07
CA ILE A 802 -21.10 5.48 -36.11
C ILE A 802 -20.14 4.69 -35.22
N SER A 803 -19.14 4.02 -35.81
CA SER A 803 -18.23 3.13 -35.08
C SER A 803 -17.16 3.86 -34.27
N ASN A 804 -16.64 4.99 -34.75
CA ASN A 804 -15.51 5.69 -34.13
C ASN A 804 -15.94 6.88 -33.27
N ASP A 805 -16.86 7.73 -33.75
CA ASP A 805 -17.24 8.96 -33.03
C ASP A 805 -18.41 8.76 -32.05
N LEU A 806 -19.36 7.87 -32.40
CA LEU A 806 -20.62 7.71 -31.65
C LEU A 806 -20.66 6.48 -30.74
N CYS A 807 -20.06 5.35 -31.16
CA CYS A 807 -20.12 4.09 -30.43
C CYS A 807 -18.77 3.34 -30.31
N PRO A 808 -17.64 3.99 -29.94
CA PRO A 808 -16.30 3.39 -29.93
C PRO A 808 -16.07 2.24 -28.93
N VAL A 809 -17.04 1.94 -28.05
CA VAL A 809 -16.99 0.80 -27.11
C VAL A 809 -17.87 -0.37 -27.60
N LEU A 810 -18.76 -0.14 -28.58
CA LEU A 810 -19.63 -1.19 -29.12
C LEU A 810 -18.98 -1.88 -30.31
N THR A 811 -19.04 -3.21 -30.35
CA THR A 811 -18.61 -3.97 -31.53
C THR A 811 -19.55 -3.73 -32.72
N ILE A 812 -19.04 -3.82 -33.95
CA ILE A 812 -19.84 -3.75 -35.20
C ILE A 812 -21.03 -4.73 -35.14
N ARG A 813 -20.82 -5.93 -34.56
CA ARG A 813 -21.86 -6.97 -34.36
C ARG A 813 -22.98 -6.51 -33.40
N GLN A 814 -22.64 -5.79 -32.32
CA GLN A 814 -23.62 -5.20 -31.41
C GLN A 814 -24.36 -4.01 -32.04
N ILE A 815 -23.64 -3.10 -32.72
CA ILE A 815 -24.23 -1.96 -33.43
C ILE A 815 -25.22 -2.47 -34.51
N TYR A 816 -24.83 -3.49 -35.28
CA TYR A 816 -25.71 -4.14 -36.26
C TYR A 816 -26.93 -4.81 -35.61
N ARG A 817 -26.75 -5.48 -34.45
CA ARG A 817 -27.86 -6.09 -33.71
C ARG A 817 -28.87 -5.05 -33.21
N ILE A 818 -28.41 -3.93 -32.62
CA ILE A 818 -29.28 -2.80 -32.26
C ILE A 818 -29.97 -2.24 -33.52
N SER A 819 -29.21 -2.01 -34.58
CA SER A 819 -29.69 -1.41 -35.84
C SER A 819 -30.72 -2.27 -36.57
N THR A 820 -30.70 -3.60 -36.42
CA THR A 820 -31.68 -4.53 -37.01
C THR A 820 -32.93 -4.71 -36.15
N MET A 821 -32.87 -4.49 -34.84
CA MET A 821 -34.05 -4.50 -33.96
C MET A 821 -34.74 -3.14 -33.90
N TYR A 822 -34.02 -2.05 -34.13
CA TYR A 822 -34.55 -0.69 -34.08
C TYR A 822 -35.81 -0.51 -34.93
N TRP A 823 -36.82 0.10 -34.33
CA TRP A 823 -38.00 0.59 -35.01
C TRP A 823 -38.30 2.01 -34.51
N ASP A 824 -38.55 2.93 -35.44
CA ASP A 824 -38.79 4.33 -35.11
C ASP A 824 -40.29 4.59 -34.88
N ASP A 825 -40.64 4.76 -33.61
CA ASP A 825 -42.00 4.99 -33.12
C ASP A 825 -42.44 6.47 -33.13
N LYS A 826 -41.58 7.40 -33.60
CA LYS A 826 -41.81 8.85 -33.45
C LYS A 826 -41.54 9.67 -34.73
N TYR A 827 -40.61 9.22 -35.60
CA TYR A 827 -40.17 9.94 -36.81
C TYR A 827 -40.00 9.06 -38.07
N GLY A 828 -40.27 7.76 -38.01
CA GLY A 828 -40.27 6.87 -39.19
C GLY A 828 -38.90 6.64 -39.87
N THR A 829 -37.78 6.86 -39.17
CA THR A 829 -36.45 6.66 -39.74
C THR A 829 -36.09 5.16 -39.89
N GLN A 830 -35.83 4.72 -41.12
CA GLN A 830 -35.21 3.42 -41.39
C GLN A 830 -33.72 3.43 -41.00
N SER A 831 -33.20 2.25 -40.67
CA SER A 831 -31.88 2.03 -40.05
C SER A 831 -30.78 1.69 -41.08
N VAL A 832 -29.51 1.90 -40.71
CA VAL A 832 -28.32 1.69 -41.58
C VAL A 832 -27.89 0.21 -41.52
N VAL A 833 -28.63 -0.66 -42.22
CA VAL A 833 -28.51 -2.13 -42.08
C VAL A 833 -27.74 -2.80 -43.23
N ALA A 834 -27.49 -2.10 -44.34
CA ALA A 834 -26.85 -2.67 -45.54
C ALA A 834 -25.33 -2.84 -45.36
N GLU A 835 -24.59 -1.75 -45.19
CA GLU A 835 -23.11 -1.73 -45.13
C GLU A 835 -22.56 -2.60 -43.99
N MET A 836 -23.17 -2.53 -42.81
CA MET A 836 -22.81 -3.33 -41.64
C MET A 836 -22.89 -4.85 -41.90
N ARG A 837 -23.76 -5.30 -42.81
CA ARG A 837 -23.94 -6.72 -43.16
C ARG A 837 -22.75 -7.25 -43.95
N GLU A 838 -22.16 -6.44 -44.83
CA GLU A 838 -20.99 -6.85 -45.62
C GLU A 838 -19.72 -6.95 -44.76
N MET A 839 -19.57 -6.05 -43.78
CA MET A 839 -18.47 -6.09 -42.80
C MET A 839 -18.57 -7.36 -41.94
N LEU A 840 -19.75 -7.63 -41.36
CA LEU A 840 -19.96 -8.80 -40.51
C LEU A 840 -19.69 -10.14 -41.23
N ASN A 841 -19.97 -10.21 -42.53
CA ASN A 841 -19.67 -11.40 -43.35
C ASN A 841 -18.16 -11.62 -43.59
N LYS A 842 -17.33 -10.59 -43.44
CA LYS A 842 -15.86 -10.67 -43.52
C LYS A 842 -15.27 -11.06 -42.16
N ASP A 843 -15.72 -10.41 -41.08
CA ASP A 843 -15.20 -10.63 -39.71
C ASP A 843 -15.46 -12.05 -39.17
N ASN A 844 -16.59 -12.67 -39.56
CA ASN A 844 -16.97 -14.03 -39.16
C ASN A 844 -15.94 -15.12 -39.53
N GLN A 845 -14.92 -14.81 -40.35
CA GLN A 845 -13.88 -15.77 -40.76
C GLN A 845 -12.66 -15.82 -39.82
N TYR A 846 -12.53 -14.88 -38.86
CA TYR A 846 -11.25 -14.65 -38.15
C TYR A 846 -11.27 -14.67 -36.61
N LEU A 847 -12.42 -14.72 -35.93
CA LEU A 847 -12.50 -14.56 -34.47
C LEU A 847 -13.27 -15.68 -33.74
N ALA A 848 -12.79 -16.02 -32.54
CA ALA A 848 -13.25 -17.18 -31.76
C ALA A 848 -14.41 -16.88 -30.80
N SER A 849 -14.73 -15.60 -30.51
CA SER A 849 -15.85 -15.20 -29.66
C SER A 849 -17.07 -14.80 -30.50
N ASN A 850 -18.13 -15.62 -30.46
CA ASN A 850 -19.38 -15.39 -31.21
C ASN A 850 -20.48 -14.68 -30.39
N SER A 851 -20.22 -14.33 -29.13
CA SER A 851 -21.18 -13.59 -28.30
C SER A 851 -21.33 -12.14 -28.79
N PHE A 852 -22.55 -11.63 -28.70
CA PHE A 852 -22.86 -10.19 -28.82
C PHE A 852 -23.37 -9.60 -27.50
N LEU A 853 -23.59 -10.45 -26.49
CA LEU A 853 -23.98 -10.05 -25.14
C LEU A 853 -22.72 -9.76 -24.31
N LEU A 854 -22.87 -8.99 -23.24
CA LEU A 854 -21.83 -8.81 -22.22
C LEU A 854 -21.94 -9.92 -21.17
N ASP A 855 -20.82 -10.54 -20.83
CA ASP A 855 -20.73 -11.52 -19.74
C ASP A 855 -20.63 -10.80 -18.39
N ASP A 856 -21.01 -11.47 -17.29
CA ASP A 856 -20.96 -10.92 -15.93
C ASP A 856 -19.62 -11.30 -15.25
N ASP A 857 -18.79 -10.31 -14.91
CA ASP A 857 -17.52 -10.54 -14.23
C ASP A 857 -17.75 -10.81 -12.73
N LEU A 858 -17.54 -12.07 -12.33
CA LEU A 858 -17.65 -12.54 -10.95
C LEU A 858 -16.32 -12.50 -10.18
N SER A 859 -15.26 -11.94 -10.75
CA SER A 859 -13.98 -11.77 -10.05
C SER A 859 -14.07 -10.80 -8.86
N ILE A 860 -13.11 -10.94 -7.93
CA ILE A 860 -12.89 -9.97 -6.86
C ILE A 860 -12.05 -8.82 -7.43
N PRO A 861 -12.51 -7.56 -7.36
CA PRO A 861 -11.88 -6.45 -8.09
C PRO A 861 -10.67 -5.84 -7.34
N PHE A 862 -10.03 -6.56 -6.43
CA PHE A 862 -8.90 -6.09 -5.60
C PHE A 862 -7.99 -7.24 -5.14
N SER A 863 -6.76 -6.90 -4.77
CA SER A 863 -5.76 -7.79 -4.17
C SER A 863 -5.56 -7.55 -2.66
N THR A 864 -4.85 -8.46 -1.99
CA THR A 864 -4.39 -8.30 -0.59
C THR A 864 -3.59 -7.03 -0.35
N GLU A 865 -2.78 -6.63 -1.33
CA GLU A 865 -1.90 -5.47 -1.30
C GLU A 865 -2.69 -4.17 -1.46
N ASP A 866 -3.76 -4.16 -2.27
CA ASP A 866 -4.65 -3.01 -2.39
C ASP A 866 -5.34 -2.69 -1.04
N ILE A 867 -5.72 -3.71 -0.27
CA ILE A 867 -6.37 -3.57 1.03
C ILE A 867 -5.44 -2.90 2.05
N ASP A 868 -4.18 -3.35 2.16
CA ASP A 868 -3.19 -2.81 3.09
C ASP A 868 -2.89 -1.32 2.82
N ILE A 869 -2.79 -0.97 1.54
CA ILE A 869 -2.54 0.39 1.04
C ILE A 869 -3.76 1.31 1.26
N ALA A 870 -4.98 0.79 1.11
CA ALA A 870 -6.20 1.60 1.12
C ALA A 870 -6.85 1.76 2.51
N ILE A 871 -6.62 0.85 3.46
CA ILE A 871 -7.14 0.97 4.83
C ILE A 871 -6.12 1.74 5.70
N PRO A 872 -6.51 2.84 6.37
CA PRO A 872 -5.64 3.55 7.31
C PRO A 872 -5.07 2.66 8.42
N ALA A 873 -3.99 3.10 9.07
CA ALA A 873 -3.48 2.42 10.26
C ALA A 873 -4.48 2.60 11.41
N ILE A 874 -5.00 1.47 11.92
CA ILE A 874 -5.87 1.44 13.10
C ILE A 874 -4.96 1.28 14.31
N ASP A 875 -4.82 2.32 15.13
CA ASP A 875 -4.20 2.18 16.45
C ASP A 875 -5.19 1.44 17.39
N PRO A 876 -4.83 0.28 17.95
CA PRO A 876 -5.68 -0.44 18.91
C PRO A 876 -5.73 0.22 20.30
N SER A 877 -4.89 1.21 20.59
CA SER A 877 -4.72 1.79 21.93
C SER A 877 -5.99 2.51 22.42
N ASP A 878 -6.57 3.40 21.60
CA ASP A 878 -7.71 4.28 21.95
C ASP A 878 -9.07 3.57 21.99
N ILE A 879 -9.20 2.45 22.71
CA ILE A 879 -10.41 1.61 22.67
C ILE A 879 -10.88 1.24 24.07
N GLU A 880 -12.00 1.85 24.46
CA GLU A 880 -12.81 1.50 25.63
C GLU A 880 -13.54 0.17 25.40
N LEU A 881 -13.78 -0.58 26.48
CA LEU A 881 -14.39 -1.91 26.41
C LEU A 881 -15.91 -1.84 26.63
N PRO A 882 -16.75 -2.49 25.79
CA PRO A 882 -18.17 -2.64 26.05
C PRO A 882 -18.43 -3.31 27.41
N ALA A 883 -19.35 -2.76 28.21
CA ALA A 883 -19.60 -3.21 29.58
C ALA A 883 -19.92 -4.72 29.69
N ILE A 884 -20.62 -5.27 28.70
CA ILE A 884 -20.97 -6.71 28.56
C ILE A 884 -19.73 -7.62 28.62
N LEU A 885 -18.55 -7.14 28.20
CA LEU A 885 -17.31 -7.90 28.16
C LEU A 885 -16.43 -7.69 29.41
N SER A 886 -16.79 -6.77 30.31
CA SER A 886 -16.00 -6.46 31.51
C SER A 886 -16.17 -7.47 32.66
N GLU A 887 -17.20 -8.33 32.59
CA GLU A 887 -17.49 -9.36 33.60
C GLU A 887 -16.52 -10.56 33.53
N TYR A 888 -15.79 -10.72 32.42
CA TYR A 888 -14.95 -11.89 32.16
C TYR A 888 -13.54 -11.77 32.76
N SER A 889 -13.14 -12.78 33.54
CA SER A 889 -11.78 -13.02 34.05
C SER A 889 -10.70 -12.84 32.98
N CYS A 890 -10.91 -13.47 31.82
CA CYS A 890 -9.98 -13.46 30.70
C CYS A 890 -9.88 -12.10 29.98
N ALA A 891 -10.80 -11.16 30.23
CA ALA A 891 -10.83 -9.83 29.62
C ALA A 891 -10.18 -8.72 30.47
N GLN A 892 -9.90 -8.98 31.76
CA GLN A 892 -9.43 -7.95 32.71
C GLN A 892 -8.09 -7.28 32.32
N PHE A 893 -7.27 -7.90 31.47
CA PHE A 893 -6.05 -7.27 30.95
C PHE A 893 -6.34 -6.10 29.99
N LEU A 894 -7.53 -6.06 29.37
CA LEU A 894 -7.92 -5.04 28.40
C LEU A 894 -8.22 -3.68 29.06
N THR A 895 -8.54 -3.66 30.36
CA THR A 895 -8.86 -2.44 31.13
C THR A 895 -7.67 -1.93 31.97
N GLN A 896 -6.60 -2.71 32.11
CA GLN A 896 -5.45 -2.34 32.96
C GLN A 896 -4.59 -1.18 32.39
N ASN A 897 -4.72 -0.86 31.09
CA ASN A 897 -3.95 0.22 30.43
C ASN A 897 -4.61 1.63 30.53
N GLN A 898 -5.60 1.83 31.40
CA GLN A 898 -6.28 3.13 31.60
C GLN A 898 -5.93 3.80 32.95
N LYS A 899 -4.64 3.87 33.29
CA LYS A 899 -4.11 4.59 34.47
C LYS A 899 -2.77 5.29 34.19
#